data_AF-A0A6L7KN17-F1
#
_entry.id   AF-A0A6L7KN17-F1
#
_cell.length_a   1.000
_cell.length_b   1.000
_cell.length_c   1.000
_cell.angle_alpha   90.00
_cell.angle_beta   90.00
_cell.angle_gamma   90.00
#
_symmetry.space_group_name_H-M   'P 1'
#
loop_
_entity.id
_entity.type
_entity.pdbx_description
1 polymer ?
#
loop_
_entity_poly.entity_id
_entity_poly.type
_entity_poly.pdbx_seq_one_letter_code
_entity_poly.pdbx_strand_id
1 'polypeptide(L)'
;MRRRTTVGDFARRGGVRDRCPWVAAEDRVHGGAGSCRGGGHRTAGAGPWQRQAMTGAGPDDAVRRALALISEHPGVDGVDAPLTDSASGATTVDVAFRVNLPSEWRRQGESPSGVRSREVVRFEFAAGYPLFPPTLSFREDFTRNLPHMQPWVTNGRPAPCIYDGDTGELLHRDGLAGILNQTSLWLDNAALGRLIDPEQGWEPVRRDSFHDDVVADAGHLQGLVDRRGGWRLLKVSYLKIGAADGSYSIHGQVLREVVKVNPTSVGQRFREGELHGDAGFHRGFSLALIAWPGKLPSGEAIVSDNYYPETVETIDGLKERAVMYGCGDELDTGLRWLEKCLSGWPEAGPFPMPVILLARRPFHLIGSTSPIELCPYIVEIRAPGLFDDGGATVVRAAAHRHTISRPLLAAMADRTTTSERPRWTLVGAGSLGSKLALHLARAGNGPEVVVDRSGMSPHNAARHALVPATGDMQILWMDAKARSLVQALCGLDQEATALVADAAAMAMDRKRAQSAWSKKSWAVVNATASLAVREAFGASEWIRPRVVEASLFAGGRVGAITVEGPGRNPSTTDLIAEFYAMLQVEPELSSIIFDDNYRIWSTDWFEDADRELKKLMDHVASRLEAILAGSGAAGGEMVLLGETVERSDEQPVEASTSQGGPEELDDEPLFVEVGDTVLYHEMGCGQDIRRATVVRGKDDPAKAIINDNKPLAVALLGAAAGETVTVRQPTSELDVVVNRIERPERENGEAMVAGASTSVDGVELAPYKEWRGEAADPRRASRGSAAETPCAIIETEGPVLANRAYQIHVRASGIQRLGPQLRRFLDRALAKLERDGRVVVERATGERGYRNAVLRKPETDQVRMRDIGPRSFDEVPGSELAALVGAVKRSKADASSDEIYREILDIYGLVRMTAQVRKRFEEASTPP
;
A
#
# COMPACT_ATOMS: atom_id res chain seq x y z
N MET A 1 14.12 -7.55 -44.99
CA MET A 1 14.62 -8.89 -44.61
C MET A 1 15.01 -8.88 -43.15
N ARG A 2 14.26 -9.59 -42.30
CA ARG A 2 14.46 -9.68 -40.85
C ARG A 2 15.62 -10.64 -40.54
N ARG A 3 16.56 -10.26 -39.67
CA ARG A 3 17.43 -11.22 -38.96
C ARG A 3 17.19 -11.08 -37.46
N ARG A 4 16.73 -12.20 -36.87
CA ARG A 4 16.68 -12.45 -35.43
C ARG A 4 18.12 -12.67 -34.94
N THR A 5 18.52 -11.97 -33.88
CA THR A 5 19.72 -12.29 -33.11
C THR A 5 19.31 -13.07 -31.86
N THR A 6 19.71 -14.33 -31.83
CA THR A 6 19.66 -15.26 -30.69
C THR A 6 20.74 -14.87 -29.68
N VAL A 7 20.37 -14.71 -28.41
CA VAL A 7 21.32 -14.61 -27.29
C VAL A 7 21.49 -16.00 -26.71
N GLY A 8 22.66 -16.59 -26.96
CA GLY A 8 23.14 -17.83 -26.37
C GLY A 8 24.64 -17.69 -26.14
N ASP A 9 25.09 -18.30 -25.06
CA ASP A 9 26.48 -18.55 -24.67
C ASP A 9 27.28 -17.38 -24.09
N PHE A 10 27.30 -17.31 -22.75
CA PHE A 10 28.55 -17.06 -22.02
C PHE A 10 28.52 -17.81 -20.68
N ALA A 11 29.17 -18.98 -20.66
CA ALA A 11 29.58 -19.66 -19.44
C ALA A 11 31.01 -20.19 -19.62
N ARG A 12 31.78 -20.09 -18.52
CA ARG A 12 33.16 -20.56 -18.26
C ARG A 12 34.28 -19.54 -18.53
N ARG A 13 34.86 -19.01 -17.44
CA ARG A 13 36.16 -19.44 -16.87
C ARG A 13 36.59 -18.48 -15.75
N GLY A 14 37.21 -19.05 -14.71
CA GLY A 14 38.08 -18.31 -13.77
C GLY A 14 37.68 -18.51 -12.30
N GLY A 15 38.24 -19.55 -11.67
CA GLY A 15 38.20 -19.68 -10.22
C GLY A 15 39.29 -18.85 -9.56
N VAL A 16 38.96 -18.22 -8.43
CA VAL A 16 39.90 -17.82 -7.39
C VAL A 16 39.19 -18.04 -6.06
N ARG A 17 39.81 -18.85 -5.20
CA ARG A 17 39.45 -19.00 -3.79
C ARG A 17 39.74 -17.67 -3.10
N ASP A 18 38.80 -17.14 -2.31
CA ASP A 18 39.14 -16.66 -0.97
C ASP A 18 37.91 -16.39 -0.10
N ARG A 19 38.18 -16.53 1.20
CA ARG A 19 37.27 -16.80 2.32
C ARG A 19 36.44 -15.57 2.68
N CYS A 20 35.17 -15.78 3.00
CA CYS A 20 34.35 -14.81 3.72
C CYS A 20 34.08 -15.34 5.14
N PRO A 21 34.45 -14.60 6.21
CA PRO A 21 34.10 -14.93 7.58
C PRO A 21 32.73 -14.33 7.95
N TRP A 22 32.12 -14.87 9.01
CA TRP A 22 30.89 -14.44 9.70
C TRP A 22 29.57 -15.08 9.24
N VAL A 23 29.41 -16.35 9.62
CA VAL A 23 28.13 -16.91 10.07
C VAL A 23 28.40 -17.62 11.40
N ALA A 24 27.42 -17.53 12.31
CA ALA A 24 27.23 -18.24 13.57
C ALA A 24 27.55 -17.47 14.86
N ALA A 25 26.48 -17.11 15.56
CA ALA A 25 26.39 -17.21 17.01
C ALA A 25 24.90 -17.36 17.40
N GLU A 26 24.34 -18.54 17.15
CA GLU A 26 23.39 -19.12 18.10
C GLU A 26 24.24 -19.82 19.16
N ASP A 27 23.99 -19.58 20.44
CA ASP A 27 24.60 -20.41 21.47
C ASP A 27 23.64 -20.83 22.56
N ARG A 28 23.76 -22.12 22.84
CA ARG A 28 22.94 -22.95 23.71
C ARG A 28 23.28 -22.71 25.18
N VAL A 29 22.25 -22.93 25.96
CA VAL A 29 22.23 -23.21 27.40
C VAL A 29 23.21 -24.33 27.77
N HIS A 30 24.18 -24.03 28.65
CA HIS A 30 24.71 -25.01 29.61
C HIS A 30 25.17 -24.32 30.91
N GLY A 31 24.78 -24.92 32.02
CA GLY A 31 24.97 -24.40 33.37
C GLY A 31 26.37 -24.60 33.95
N GLY A 32 26.68 -23.77 34.94
CA GLY A 32 27.84 -23.91 35.81
C GLY A 32 27.64 -23.06 37.05
N ALA A 33 27.49 -23.72 38.20
CA ALA A 33 27.38 -23.10 39.51
C ALA A 33 28.73 -22.46 39.94
N GLY A 34 28.66 -21.30 40.61
CA GLY A 34 29.82 -20.65 41.20
C GLY A 34 29.43 -19.46 42.06
N SER A 35 29.38 -19.68 43.37
CA SER A 35 28.97 -18.75 44.43
C SER A 35 29.90 -17.55 44.60
N CYS A 36 29.35 -16.36 44.84
CA CYS A 36 29.97 -15.31 45.66
C CYS A 36 28.91 -14.57 46.50
N ARG A 37 28.99 -14.77 47.82
CA ARG A 37 28.46 -13.89 48.88
C ARG A 37 29.17 -12.53 48.76
N GLY A 38 28.69 -11.36 49.15
CA GLY A 38 27.62 -10.90 50.03
C GLY A 38 28.06 -9.49 50.51
N GLY A 39 27.12 -8.60 50.81
CA GLY A 39 27.47 -7.29 51.37
C GLY A 39 26.34 -6.28 51.25
N GLY A 40 25.44 -6.26 52.23
CA GLY A 40 24.33 -5.31 52.29
C GLY A 40 24.74 -3.94 52.84
N HIS A 41 24.00 -2.92 52.44
CA HIS A 41 23.85 -1.68 53.22
C HIS A 41 22.45 -1.07 53.04
N ARG A 42 21.68 -1.19 54.14
CA ARG A 42 20.77 -0.28 54.84
C ARG A 42 19.84 0.68 54.06
N THR A 43 18.60 0.58 54.52
CA THR A 43 17.34 1.29 54.27
C THR A 43 17.27 2.75 54.75
N ALA A 44 16.59 3.60 53.97
CA ALA A 44 15.66 4.67 54.40
C ALA A 44 15.14 5.34 53.10
N GLY A 45 13.87 5.65 52.84
CA GLY A 45 12.59 5.48 53.50
C GLY A 45 11.57 6.16 52.57
N ALA A 46 10.48 5.50 52.21
CA ALA A 46 9.39 6.12 51.47
C ALA A 46 8.05 5.66 52.07
N GLY A 47 7.37 6.62 52.71
CA GLY A 47 5.97 6.53 53.10
C GLY A 47 5.02 6.71 51.91
N PRO A 48 3.71 6.75 52.16
CA PRO A 48 2.80 5.80 51.56
C PRO A 48 2.01 6.41 50.39
N TRP A 49 2.11 5.77 49.23
CA TRP A 49 1.07 5.88 48.21
C TRP A 49 0.50 4.49 47.97
N GLN A 50 -0.63 4.23 48.63
CA GLN A 50 -1.50 3.10 48.36
C GLN A 50 -1.93 3.13 46.89
N ARG A 51 -1.18 2.44 46.03
CA ARG A 51 -1.77 1.83 44.85
C ARG A 51 -2.35 0.50 45.30
N GLN A 52 -3.68 0.41 45.32
CA GLN A 52 -4.38 -0.86 45.23
C GLN A 52 -3.82 -1.61 44.02
N ALA A 53 -2.94 -2.57 44.28
CA ALA A 53 -2.65 -3.61 43.32
C ALA A 53 -3.97 -4.34 43.07
N MET A 54 -4.50 -4.26 41.84
CA MET A 54 -5.35 -5.33 41.34
C MET A 54 -4.47 -6.58 41.32
N THR A 55 -4.60 -7.38 42.38
CA THR A 55 -3.97 -8.68 42.51
C THR A 55 -4.42 -9.59 41.38
N GLY A 56 -3.46 -10.28 40.77
CA GLY A 56 -3.60 -11.03 39.54
C GLY A 56 -4.67 -12.13 39.53
N ALA A 57 -5.32 -12.24 38.39
CA ALA A 57 -6.04 -13.45 37.99
C ALA A 57 -5.03 -14.41 37.36
N GLY A 58 -4.87 -15.61 37.91
CA GLY A 58 -4.09 -16.67 37.26
C GLY A 58 -4.75 -17.16 35.97
N PRO A 59 -4.06 -17.98 35.15
CA PRO A 59 -4.62 -18.59 33.93
C PRO A 59 -5.98 -19.27 34.18
N ASP A 60 -6.14 -19.93 35.34
CA ASP A 60 -7.38 -20.58 35.76
C ASP A 60 -8.57 -19.63 35.93
N ASP A 61 -8.35 -18.38 36.36
CA ASP A 61 -9.42 -17.40 36.54
C ASP A 61 -9.90 -16.83 35.20
N ALA A 62 -9.01 -16.73 34.21
CA ALA A 62 -9.38 -16.33 32.85
C ALA A 62 -10.25 -17.39 32.18
N VAL A 63 -9.86 -18.67 32.27
CA VAL A 63 -10.65 -19.79 31.75
C VAL A 63 -11.99 -19.89 32.48
N ARG A 64 -12.02 -19.69 33.81
CA ARG A 64 -13.28 -19.69 34.57
C ARG A 64 -14.25 -18.60 34.08
N ARG A 65 -13.76 -17.39 33.82
CA ARG A 65 -14.57 -16.30 33.23
C ARG A 65 -15.06 -16.65 31.82
N ALA A 66 -14.19 -17.27 31.01
CA ALA A 66 -14.56 -17.75 29.68
C ALA A 66 -15.72 -18.75 29.74
N LEU A 67 -15.65 -19.75 30.63
CA LEU A 67 -16.70 -20.76 30.80
C LEU A 67 -18.04 -20.15 31.25
N ALA A 68 -18.01 -19.13 32.12
CA ALA A 68 -19.22 -18.39 32.50
C ALA A 68 -19.85 -17.70 31.28
N LEU A 69 -19.06 -16.99 30.47
CA LEU A 69 -19.52 -16.33 29.25
C LEU A 69 -20.08 -17.32 28.22
N ILE A 70 -19.46 -18.50 28.09
CA ILE A 70 -19.96 -19.57 27.20
C ILE A 70 -21.34 -20.04 27.67
N SER A 71 -21.50 -20.28 28.98
CA SER A 71 -22.75 -20.79 29.55
C SER A 71 -23.91 -19.80 29.44
N GLU A 72 -23.62 -18.49 29.41
CA GLU A 72 -24.62 -17.43 29.26
C GLU A 72 -24.97 -17.12 27.80
N HIS A 73 -24.21 -17.65 26.83
CA HIS A 73 -24.43 -17.36 25.42
C HIS A 73 -25.76 -17.96 24.91
N PRO A 74 -26.64 -17.18 24.24
CA PRO A 74 -28.00 -17.63 23.88
C PRO A 74 -28.04 -18.79 22.89
N GLY A 75 -26.96 -18.98 22.13
CA GLY A 75 -26.78 -20.11 21.20
C GLY A 75 -26.22 -21.38 21.84
N VAL A 76 -25.98 -21.43 23.15
CA VAL A 76 -25.41 -22.59 23.85
C VAL A 76 -26.49 -23.29 24.68
N ASP A 77 -26.64 -24.60 24.47
CA ASP A 77 -27.59 -25.48 25.20
C ASP A 77 -26.95 -26.21 26.38
N GLY A 78 -25.62 -26.28 26.44
CA GLY A 78 -24.90 -26.89 27.55
C GLY A 78 -23.39 -26.82 27.39
N VAL A 79 -22.70 -26.91 28.51
CA VAL A 79 -21.23 -26.90 28.62
C VAL A 79 -20.85 -28.08 29.51
N ASP A 80 -20.00 -28.96 29.01
CA ASP A 80 -19.50 -30.10 29.79
C ASP A 80 -18.46 -29.66 30.82
N ALA A 81 -18.09 -30.55 31.76
CA ALA A 81 -17.06 -30.25 32.74
C ALA A 81 -15.69 -30.02 32.05
N PRO A 82 -14.96 -28.94 32.38
CA PRO A 82 -13.65 -28.69 31.79
C PRO A 82 -12.64 -29.76 32.21
N LEU A 83 -11.81 -30.19 31.26
CA LEU A 83 -10.72 -31.13 31.46
C LEU A 83 -9.39 -30.40 31.27
N THR A 84 -8.64 -30.23 32.36
CA THR A 84 -7.32 -29.59 32.33
C THR A 84 -6.22 -30.64 32.26
N ASP A 85 -5.37 -30.55 31.25
CA ASP A 85 -4.18 -31.37 31.14
C ASP A 85 -3.08 -30.84 32.06
N SER A 86 -2.70 -31.66 33.05
CA SER A 86 -1.63 -31.34 34.01
C SER A 86 -0.25 -31.12 33.40
N ALA A 87 0.02 -31.64 32.19
CA ALA A 87 1.32 -31.53 31.54
C ALA A 87 1.44 -30.26 30.67
N SER A 88 0.41 -29.94 29.88
CA SER A 88 0.40 -28.76 29.01
C SER A 88 -0.20 -27.50 29.64
N GLY A 89 -0.97 -27.64 30.72
CA GLY A 89 -1.78 -26.57 31.30
C GLY A 89 -2.96 -26.15 30.41
N ALA A 90 -3.24 -26.88 29.33
CA ALA A 90 -4.37 -26.60 28.46
C ALA A 90 -5.67 -27.10 29.10
N THR A 91 -6.73 -26.30 29.01
CA THR A 91 -8.08 -26.68 29.45
C THR A 91 -8.97 -26.89 28.25
N THR A 92 -9.56 -28.08 28.15
CA THR A 92 -10.51 -28.44 27.09
C THR A 92 -11.93 -28.50 27.64
N VAL A 93 -12.89 -28.07 26.83
CA VAL A 93 -14.32 -28.13 27.17
C VAL A 93 -15.15 -28.40 25.93
N ASP A 94 -16.13 -29.28 26.04
CA ASP A 94 -17.11 -29.53 24.98
C ASP A 94 -18.35 -28.65 25.23
N VAL A 95 -18.73 -27.90 24.20
CA VAL A 95 -19.82 -26.92 24.23
C VAL A 95 -20.87 -27.32 23.22
N ALA A 96 -22.11 -27.50 23.67
CA ALA A 96 -23.22 -27.85 22.82
C ALA A 96 -23.92 -26.59 22.30
N PHE A 97 -23.77 -26.31 21.01
CA PHE A 97 -24.43 -25.22 20.31
C PHE A 97 -25.80 -25.65 19.78
N ARG A 98 -26.79 -24.77 19.94
CA ARG A 98 -28.10 -24.90 19.31
C ARG A 98 -28.02 -24.42 17.87
N VAL A 99 -28.45 -25.25 16.93
CA VAL A 99 -28.49 -24.92 15.49
C VAL A 99 -29.93 -24.93 15.00
N ASN A 100 -30.35 -23.87 14.30
CA ASN A 100 -31.73 -23.71 13.87
C ASN A 100 -32.01 -24.48 12.57
N LEU A 101 -32.27 -25.78 12.70
CA LEU A 101 -32.64 -26.62 11.55
C LEU A 101 -34.11 -26.41 11.12
N PRO A 102 -34.40 -26.33 9.80
CA PRO A 102 -35.74 -26.48 9.23
C PRO A 102 -36.47 -27.73 9.75
N SER A 103 -37.80 -27.68 9.82
CA SER A 103 -38.63 -28.73 10.44
C SER A 103 -38.41 -30.13 9.85
N GLU A 104 -38.11 -30.22 8.55
CA GLU A 104 -37.84 -31.48 7.89
C GLU A 104 -36.52 -32.12 8.37
N TRP A 105 -35.43 -31.37 8.36
CA TRP A 105 -34.11 -31.82 8.80
C TRP A 105 -34.08 -32.10 10.30
N ARG A 106 -34.83 -31.31 11.09
CA ARG A 106 -34.99 -31.58 12.53
C ARG A 106 -35.63 -32.95 12.80
N ARG A 107 -36.55 -33.42 11.94
CA ARG A 107 -37.11 -34.78 12.05
C ARG A 107 -36.10 -35.87 11.66
N GLN A 108 -35.18 -35.56 10.75
CA GLN A 108 -34.13 -36.47 10.29
C GLN A 108 -32.92 -36.51 11.26
N GLY A 109 -32.78 -35.49 12.12
CA GLY A 109 -31.74 -35.39 13.14
C GLY A 109 -30.52 -34.57 12.72
N GLU A 110 -30.34 -34.32 11.42
CA GLU A 110 -29.24 -33.54 10.84
C GLU A 110 -29.63 -32.84 9.54
N SER A 111 -28.88 -31.81 9.14
CA SER A 111 -28.98 -31.17 7.82
C SER A 111 -28.39 -32.05 6.71
N PRO A 112 -28.63 -31.73 5.42
CA PRO A 112 -27.94 -32.40 4.30
C PRO A 112 -26.40 -32.28 4.35
N SER A 113 -25.89 -31.26 5.04
CA SER A 113 -24.46 -31.06 5.31
C SER A 113 -23.97 -31.78 6.57
N GLY A 114 -24.82 -32.58 7.23
CA GLY A 114 -24.47 -33.34 8.44
C GLY A 114 -24.41 -32.51 9.72
N VAL A 115 -24.96 -31.29 9.76
CA VAL A 115 -25.01 -30.47 10.98
C VAL A 115 -26.20 -30.88 11.84
N ARG A 116 -25.96 -31.18 13.11
CA ARG A 116 -27.01 -31.61 14.06
C ARG A 116 -27.71 -30.40 14.70
N SER A 117 -28.97 -30.57 15.15
CA SER A 117 -29.71 -29.48 15.83
C SER A 117 -29.08 -29.05 17.17
N ARG A 118 -28.30 -29.96 17.76
CA ARG A 118 -27.42 -29.70 18.89
C ARG A 118 -26.03 -30.18 18.49
N GLU A 119 -25.15 -29.26 18.13
CA GLU A 119 -23.82 -29.56 17.60
C GLU A 119 -22.75 -29.33 18.68
N VAL A 120 -21.83 -30.29 18.84
CA VAL A 120 -20.81 -30.22 19.90
C VAL A 120 -19.52 -29.66 19.33
N VAL A 121 -19.06 -28.54 19.90
CA VAL A 121 -17.82 -27.85 19.55
C VAL A 121 -16.88 -27.90 20.74
N ARG A 122 -15.66 -28.41 20.52
CA ARG A 122 -14.60 -28.44 21.52
C ARG A 122 -13.84 -27.12 21.50
N PHE A 123 -13.68 -26.51 22.66
CA PHE A 123 -12.83 -25.35 22.91
C PHE A 123 -11.60 -25.83 23.67
N GLU A 124 -10.42 -25.51 23.16
CA GLU A 124 -9.14 -25.78 23.82
C GLU A 124 -8.47 -24.45 24.18
N PHE A 125 -8.43 -24.15 25.47
CA PHE A 125 -7.76 -22.97 26.03
C PHE A 125 -6.32 -23.32 26.37
N ALA A 126 -5.37 -22.82 25.58
CA ALA A 126 -3.95 -22.97 25.88
C ALA A 126 -3.55 -22.18 27.15
N ALA A 127 -2.43 -22.54 27.77
CA ALA A 127 -1.92 -21.88 28.97
C ALA A 127 -1.71 -20.36 28.82
N GLY A 128 -1.51 -19.87 27.59
CA GLY A 128 -1.39 -18.46 27.28
C GLY A 128 -2.72 -17.70 27.10
N TYR A 129 -3.88 -18.31 27.34
CA TYR A 129 -5.17 -17.60 27.34
C TYR A 129 -5.22 -16.57 28.49
N PRO A 130 -5.71 -15.34 28.28
CA PRO A 130 -6.44 -14.82 27.12
C PRO A 130 -5.57 -14.09 26.07
N LEU A 131 -4.24 -14.21 26.10
CA LEU A 131 -3.40 -13.60 25.07
C LEU A 131 -3.61 -14.29 23.71
N PHE A 132 -3.79 -15.60 23.72
CA PHE A 132 -4.12 -16.41 22.55
C PHE A 132 -5.57 -16.90 22.61
N PRO A 133 -6.28 -16.96 21.47
CA PRO A 133 -7.65 -17.47 21.41
C PRO A 133 -7.73 -18.97 21.68
N PRO A 134 -8.88 -19.48 22.14
CA PRO A 134 -9.10 -20.92 22.20
C PRO A 134 -9.13 -21.50 20.79
N THR A 135 -8.56 -22.69 20.63
CA THR A 135 -8.67 -23.47 19.40
C THR A 135 -10.00 -24.19 19.37
N LEU A 136 -10.67 -24.21 18.21
CA LEU A 136 -11.98 -24.83 18.01
C LEU A 136 -11.86 -26.11 17.20
N SER A 137 -12.63 -27.14 17.55
CA SER A 137 -12.79 -28.33 16.72
C SER A 137 -14.16 -29.01 16.89
N PHE A 138 -14.69 -29.57 15.80
CA PHE A 138 -15.99 -30.26 15.78
C PHE A 138 -15.86 -31.73 16.16
N ARG A 139 -16.99 -32.46 16.25
CA ARG A 139 -16.99 -33.91 16.44
C ARG A 139 -16.16 -34.64 15.38
N GLU A 140 -15.55 -35.76 15.75
CA GLU A 140 -14.64 -36.53 14.88
C GLU A 140 -15.28 -36.97 13.56
N ASP A 141 -16.58 -37.28 13.58
CA ASP A 141 -17.39 -37.67 12.42
C ASP A 141 -18.04 -36.49 11.69
N PHE A 142 -17.64 -35.24 11.97
CA PHE A 142 -18.13 -34.05 11.27
C PHE A 142 -17.56 -34.00 9.84
N THR A 143 -18.40 -33.65 8.85
CA THR A 143 -17.96 -33.61 7.45
C THR A 143 -16.87 -32.57 7.20
N ARG A 144 -15.90 -32.91 6.36
CA ARG A 144 -14.85 -32.00 5.89
C ARG A 144 -15.15 -31.39 4.51
N ASN A 145 -16.26 -31.79 3.88
CA ASN A 145 -16.68 -31.34 2.55
C ASN A 145 -17.43 -30.00 2.62
N LEU A 146 -16.91 -29.07 3.39
CA LEU A 146 -17.50 -27.75 3.58
C LEU A 146 -16.42 -26.66 3.41
N PRO A 147 -16.79 -25.51 2.83
CA PRO A 147 -15.97 -24.30 2.84
C PRO A 147 -15.64 -23.87 4.27
N HIS A 148 -14.64 -22.99 4.43
CA HIS A 148 -14.19 -22.52 5.75
C HIS A 148 -13.81 -23.66 6.74
N MET A 149 -13.31 -24.78 6.23
CA MET A 149 -12.71 -25.86 7.03
C MET A 149 -11.19 -25.82 6.89
N GLN A 150 -10.48 -25.99 8.01
CA GLN A 150 -9.04 -26.09 8.00
C GLN A 150 -8.59 -27.39 7.31
N PRO A 151 -7.46 -27.38 6.58
CA PRO A 151 -6.99 -28.58 5.88
C PRO A 151 -6.47 -29.66 6.83
N TRP A 152 -6.01 -29.31 8.03
CA TRP A 152 -5.58 -30.24 9.08
C TRP A 152 -6.72 -30.63 10.04
N VAL A 153 -6.47 -31.67 10.83
CA VAL A 153 -7.33 -32.10 11.94
C VAL A 153 -6.59 -31.92 13.26
N THR A 154 -7.31 -31.52 14.31
CA THR A 154 -6.77 -31.34 15.66
C THR A 154 -7.22 -32.52 16.51
N ASN A 155 -6.30 -33.41 16.90
CA ASN A 155 -6.63 -34.62 17.69
C ASN A 155 -7.76 -35.46 17.07
N GLY A 156 -7.73 -35.67 15.75
CA GLY A 156 -8.77 -36.41 15.01
C GLY A 156 -10.05 -35.61 14.72
N ARG A 157 -10.12 -34.35 15.15
CA ARG A 157 -11.31 -33.49 15.02
C ARG A 157 -11.13 -32.41 13.94
N PRO A 158 -12.10 -32.22 13.03
CA PRO A 158 -12.05 -31.14 12.05
C PRO A 158 -12.12 -29.76 12.71
N ALA A 159 -11.34 -28.79 12.24
CA ALA A 159 -11.33 -27.42 12.77
C ALA A 159 -11.96 -26.43 11.78
N PRO A 160 -12.90 -25.57 12.21
CA PRO A 160 -13.44 -24.50 11.37
C PRO A 160 -12.52 -23.27 11.29
N CYS A 161 -12.64 -22.53 10.20
CA CYS A 161 -12.21 -21.14 10.08
C CYS A 161 -13.44 -20.23 10.26
N ILE A 162 -13.68 -19.79 11.49
CA ILE A 162 -14.89 -19.02 11.85
C ILE A 162 -14.80 -17.54 11.52
N TYR A 163 -13.64 -17.03 11.11
CA TYR A 163 -13.40 -15.60 10.92
C TYR A 163 -12.41 -15.35 9.79
N ASP A 164 -12.73 -14.40 8.91
CA ASP A 164 -11.85 -13.91 7.86
C ASP A 164 -10.86 -12.88 8.44
N GLY A 165 -9.85 -13.39 9.13
CA GLY A 165 -8.80 -12.61 9.78
C GLY A 165 -8.14 -13.37 10.92
N ASP A 166 -7.29 -12.67 11.68
CA ASP A 166 -6.66 -13.25 12.86
C ASP A 166 -7.68 -13.43 14.00
N THR A 167 -7.76 -14.64 14.55
CA THR A 167 -8.72 -14.95 15.63
C THR A 167 -8.28 -14.34 16.96
N GLY A 168 -6.99 -14.06 17.15
CA GLY A 168 -6.48 -13.31 18.30
C GLY A 168 -6.96 -11.86 18.25
N GLU A 169 -6.89 -11.21 17.09
CA GLU A 169 -7.48 -9.88 16.88
C GLU A 169 -9.00 -9.88 17.13
N LEU A 170 -9.72 -10.94 16.71
CA LEU A 170 -11.14 -11.09 17.04
C LEU A 170 -11.38 -11.19 18.56
N LEU A 171 -10.58 -12.00 19.27
CA LEU A 171 -10.66 -12.13 20.72
C LEU A 171 -10.39 -10.78 21.41
N HIS A 172 -9.35 -10.06 21.00
CA HIS A 172 -8.96 -8.80 21.66
C HIS A 172 -9.91 -7.65 21.34
N ARG A 173 -10.55 -7.67 20.16
CA ARG A 173 -11.53 -6.65 19.75
C ARG A 173 -12.93 -6.89 20.35
N ASP A 174 -13.44 -8.12 20.23
CA ASP A 174 -14.84 -8.45 20.51
C ASP A 174 -15.01 -9.39 21.71
N GLY A 175 -13.91 -9.81 22.35
CA GLY A 175 -13.91 -10.79 23.43
C GLY A 175 -14.26 -12.20 22.97
N LEU A 176 -14.38 -13.12 23.93
CA LEU A 176 -14.82 -14.49 23.66
C LEU A 176 -16.23 -14.54 23.04
N ALA A 177 -17.08 -13.57 23.37
CA ALA A 177 -18.41 -13.45 22.76
C ALA A 177 -18.34 -13.31 21.23
N GLY A 178 -17.34 -12.61 20.69
CA GLY A 178 -17.09 -12.55 19.25
C GLY A 178 -16.88 -13.93 18.63
N ILE A 179 -16.02 -14.76 19.24
CA ILE A 179 -15.75 -16.14 18.82
C ILE A 179 -17.00 -17.02 18.91
N LEU A 180 -17.80 -16.89 19.98
CA LEU A 180 -19.04 -17.66 20.15
C LEU A 180 -20.10 -17.29 19.11
N ASN A 181 -20.27 -16.00 18.84
CA ASN A 181 -21.18 -15.50 17.81
C ASN A 181 -20.78 -16.00 16.43
N GLN A 182 -19.48 -15.93 16.08
CA GLN A 182 -18.97 -16.42 14.80
C GLN A 182 -19.13 -17.94 14.68
N THR A 183 -18.84 -18.71 15.73
CA THR A 183 -19.09 -20.17 15.77
C THR A 183 -20.56 -20.50 15.53
N SER A 184 -21.48 -19.80 16.21
CA SER A 184 -22.93 -20.01 16.04
C SER A 184 -23.39 -19.68 14.62
N LEU A 185 -22.93 -18.55 14.06
CA LEU A 185 -23.24 -18.13 12.69
C LEU A 185 -22.69 -19.12 11.67
N TRP A 186 -21.46 -19.60 11.88
CA TRP A 186 -20.82 -20.59 11.03
C TRP A 186 -21.65 -21.88 10.98
N LEU A 187 -22.11 -22.39 12.13
CA LEU A 187 -22.93 -23.60 12.21
C LEU A 187 -24.29 -23.45 11.51
N ASP A 188 -24.98 -22.31 11.69
CA ASP A 188 -26.24 -22.03 10.99
C ASP A 188 -26.03 -21.95 9.47
N ASN A 189 -24.97 -21.28 9.02
CA ASN A 189 -24.62 -21.21 7.59
C ASN A 189 -24.22 -22.57 7.02
N ALA A 190 -23.46 -23.37 7.78
CA ALA A 190 -23.10 -24.74 7.40
C ALA A 190 -24.34 -25.62 7.25
N ALA A 191 -25.29 -25.55 8.18
CA ALA A 191 -26.53 -26.30 8.14
C ALA A 191 -27.38 -25.95 6.90
N LEU A 192 -27.41 -24.67 6.53
CA LEU A 192 -28.20 -24.15 5.41
C LEU A 192 -27.48 -24.23 4.05
N GLY A 193 -26.21 -24.68 4.00
CA GLY A 193 -25.39 -24.69 2.78
C GLY A 193 -25.06 -23.28 2.27
N ARG A 194 -24.88 -22.31 3.18
CA ARG A 194 -24.65 -20.88 2.90
C ARG A 194 -23.28 -20.38 3.35
N LEU A 195 -22.30 -21.29 3.48
CA LEU A 195 -20.93 -20.92 3.84
C LEU A 195 -20.22 -20.14 2.72
N ILE A 196 -20.57 -20.39 1.45
CA ILE A 196 -20.10 -19.56 0.33
C ILE A 196 -21.19 -18.55 -0.04
N ASP A 197 -20.80 -17.29 -0.14
CA ASP A 197 -21.59 -16.22 -0.73
C ASP A 197 -21.26 -16.10 -2.24
N PRO A 198 -22.22 -16.38 -3.16
CA PRO A 198 -22.01 -16.23 -4.59
C PRO A 198 -21.65 -14.81 -5.05
N GLU A 199 -22.01 -13.77 -4.28
CA GLU A 199 -21.62 -12.39 -4.56
C GLU A 199 -20.13 -12.14 -4.25
N GLN A 200 -19.59 -12.82 -3.23
CA GLN A 200 -18.18 -12.75 -2.85
C GLN A 200 -17.29 -13.60 -3.77
N GLY A 201 -17.83 -14.73 -4.23
CA GLY A 201 -17.12 -15.70 -5.08
C GLY A 201 -16.89 -17.04 -4.38
N TRP A 202 -16.44 -18.03 -5.15
CA TRP A 202 -16.18 -19.39 -4.70
C TRP A 202 -14.88 -19.43 -3.89
N GLU A 203 -14.91 -19.96 -2.67
CA GLU A 203 -13.71 -20.17 -1.85
C GLU A 203 -12.85 -21.29 -2.49
N PRO A 204 -11.61 -21.01 -2.93
CA PRO A 204 -10.71 -22.04 -3.42
C PRO A 204 -10.48 -23.10 -2.35
N VAL A 205 -10.24 -24.36 -2.77
CA VAL A 205 -9.84 -25.41 -1.84
C VAL A 205 -8.58 -24.94 -1.11
N ARG A 206 -8.59 -25.00 0.22
CA ARG A 206 -7.47 -24.48 1.02
C ARG A 206 -6.17 -25.26 0.77
N ARG A 207 -5.10 -24.50 0.47
CA ARG A 207 -3.76 -25.02 0.14
C ARG A 207 -2.62 -24.23 0.80
N ASP A 208 -2.91 -23.56 1.91
CA ASP A 208 -2.11 -22.43 2.41
C ASP A 208 -0.82 -22.83 3.15
N SER A 209 -0.61 -24.12 3.43
CA SER A 209 0.47 -24.60 4.33
C SER A 209 1.22 -25.81 3.80
N PHE A 210 1.28 -25.98 2.47
CA PHE A 210 2.00 -27.11 1.88
C PHE A 210 3.51 -26.87 1.79
N HIS A 211 4.25 -27.97 1.91
CA HIS A 211 5.71 -28.02 1.83
C HIS A 211 6.24 -27.70 0.42
N ASP A 212 5.44 -27.96 -0.61
CA ASP A 212 5.76 -27.68 -2.01
C ASP A 212 4.95 -26.48 -2.53
N ASP A 213 5.53 -25.74 -3.48
CA ASP A 213 4.82 -24.66 -4.15
C ASP A 213 5.06 -24.63 -5.66
N VAL A 214 4.00 -24.24 -6.37
CA VAL A 214 3.97 -24.09 -7.82
C VAL A 214 3.72 -22.63 -8.16
N VAL A 215 4.73 -21.99 -8.73
CA VAL A 215 4.66 -20.62 -9.24
C VAL A 215 4.12 -20.64 -10.67
N ALA A 216 2.95 -20.07 -10.90
CA ALA A 216 2.32 -20.02 -12.22
C ALA A 216 1.51 -18.73 -12.44
N ASP A 217 1.40 -18.31 -13.71
CA ASP A 217 0.46 -17.26 -14.13
C ASP A 217 -0.95 -17.83 -14.21
N ALA A 218 -1.78 -17.58 -13.19
CA ALA A 218 -3.16 -18.06 -13.17
C ALA A 218 -3.96 -17.57 -14.38
N GLY A 219 -3.85 -16.29 -14.75
CA GLY A 219 -4.60 -15.74 -15.87
C GLY A 219 -4.23 -16.42 -17.19
N HIS A 220 -2.95 -16.73 -17.39
CA HIS A 220 -2.50 -17.52 -18.54
C HIS A 220 -3.07 -18.94 -18.54
N LEU A 221 -2.99 -19.67 -17.41
CA LEU A 221 -3.50 -21.04 -17.31
C LEU A 221 -5.02 -21.11 -17.46
N GLN A 222 -5.74 -20.18 -16.85
CA GLN A 222 -7.20 -20.04 -17.02
C GLN A 222 -7.56 -19.75 -18.48
N GLY A 223 -6.73 -18.97 -19.19
CA GLY A 223 -6.89 -18.72 -20.62
C GLY A 223 -6.66 -19.93 -21.54
N LEU A 224 -6.12 -21.05 -21.02
CA LEU A 224 -6.03 -22.31 -21.76
C LEU A 224 -7.36 -23.06 -21.82
N VAL A 225 -8.27 -22.78 -20.89
CA VAL A 225 -9.52 -23.53 -20.73
C VAL A 225 -10.49 -23.19 -21.84
N ASP A 226 -10.90 -24.20 -22.59
CA ASP A 226 -11.96 -24.12 -23.60
C ASP A 226 -13.14 -25.05 -23.27
N ARG A 227 -14.16 -25.08 -24.14
CA ARG A 227 -15.37 -25.90 -23.94
C ARG A 227 -15.19 -27.36 -24.34
N ARG A 228 -14.05 -27.74 -24.92
CA ARG A 228 -13.82 -29.10 -25.45
C ARG A 228 -13.13 -30.01 -24.44
N GLY A 229 -12.61 -29.45 -23.36
CA GLY A 229 -11.72 -30.16 -22.47
C GLY A 229 -10.36 -30.35 -23.12
N GLY A 230 -9.34 -30.54 -22.30
CA GLY A 230 -8.03 -30.88 -22.82
C GLY A 230 -6.95 -30.88 -21.78
N TRP A 231 -5.75 -31.15 -22.29
CA TRP A 231 -4.53 -31.11 -21.51
C TRP A 231 -3.39 -30.47 -22.30
N ARG A 232 -2.40 -29.90 -21.61
CA ARG A 232 -1.17 -29.36 -22.20
C ARG A 232 0.04 -29.68 -21.33
N LEU A 233 1.19 -29.80 -21.99
CA LEU A 233 2.48 -29.84 -21.34
C LEU A 233 3.14 -28.47 -21.43
N LEU A 234 3.54 -27.93 -20.29
CA LEU A 234 4.27 -26.66 -20.21
C LEU A 234 5.65 -26.90 -19.61
N LYS A 235 6.60 -26.00 -19.90
CA LYS A 235 7.96 -26.10 -19.36
C LYS A 235 8.00 -25.69 -17.89
N VAL A 236 8.76 -26.42 -17.08
CA VAL A 236 8.98 -26.11 -15.67
C VAL A 236 10.47 -25.89 -15.41
N SER A 237 10.80 -24.88 -14.62
CA SER A 237 12.08 -24.80 -13.91
C SER A 237 11.78 -24.97 -12.42
N TYR A 238 12.54 -25.81 -11.72
CA TYR A 238 12.31 -26.04 -10.31
C TYR A 238 13.61 -25.97 -9.50
N LEU A 239 13.45 -25.68 -8.22
CA LEU A 239 14.45 -25.86 -7.18
C LEU A 239 13.95 -26.97 -6.24
N LYS A 240 14.81 -27.95 -6.00
CA LYS A 240 14.62 -29.00 -5.00
C LYS A 240 15.52 -28.68 -3.82
N ILE A 241 14.93 -28.52 -2.65
CA ILE A 241 15.61 -28.11 -1.42
C ILE A 241 15.53 -29.28 -0.44
N GLY A 242 16.65 -29.95 -0.22
CA GLY A 242 16.79 -31.02 0.76
C GLY A 242 16.91 -30.49 2.19
N ALA A 243 16.36 -31.24 3.13
CA ALA A 243 16.51 -31.04 4.56
C ALA A 243 17.48 -32.08 5.16
N ALA A 244 17.95 -31.82 6.38
CA ALA A 244 18.94 -32.66 7.05
C ALA A 244 18.43 -34.08 7.37
N ASP A 245 17.11 -34.27 7.44
CA ASP A 245 16.46 -35.57 7.64
C ASP A 245 16.27 -36.38 6.34
N GLY A 246 16.73 -35.84 5.20
CA GLY A 246 16.59 -36.46 3.88
C GLY A 246 15.27 -36.16 3.17
N SER A 247 14.33 -35.44 3.81
CA SER A 247 13.15 -34.91 3.13
C SER A 247 13.52 -33.77 2.18
N TYR A 248 12.63 -33.40 1.26
CA TYR A 248 12.86 -32.26 0.37
C TYR A 248 11.57 -31.53 0.00
N SER A 249 11.68 -30.24 -0.31
CA SER A 249 10.61 -29.42 -0.91
C SER A 249 10.93 -29.10 -2.36
N ILE A 250 9.86 -28.89 -3.14
CA ILE A 250 9.91 -28.46 -4.53
C ILE A 250 9.30 -27.07 -4.65
N HIS A 251 10.10 -26.15 -5.18
CA HIS A 251 9.67 -24.85 -5.65
C HIS A 251 9.70 -24.85 -7.18
N GLY A 252 8.53 -24.98 -7.83
CA GLY A 252 8.42 -25.17 -9.27
C GLY A 252 7.77 -23.99 -10.00
N GLN A 253 8.48 -23.35 -10.92
CA GLN A 253 7.91 -22.31 -11.79
C GLN A 253 7.46 -22.88 -13.14
N VAL A 254 6.15 -22.83 -13.40
CA VAL A 254 5.54 -23.16 -14.69
C VAL A 254 5.64 -21.96 -15.63
N LEU A 255 6.32 -22.15 -16.75
CA LEU A 255 6.49 -21.13 -17.78
C LEU A 255 5.31 -21.16 -18.77
N ARG A 256 4.99 -20.01 -19.39
CA ARG A 256 3.89 -19.86 -20.36
C ARG A 256 4.07 -20.67 -21.67
N GLU A 257 5.24 -21.25 -21.90
CA GLU A 257 5.56 -21.97 -23.14
C GLU A 257 4.92 -23.36 -23.16
N VAL A 258 3.96 -23.57 -24.06
CA VAL A 258 3.40 -24.90 -24.35
C VAL A 258 4.40 -25.71 -25.16
N VAL A 259 4.77 -26.88 -24.65
CA VAL A 259 5.78 -27.76 -25.24
C VAL A 259 5.10 -28.93 -25.93
N LYS A 260 5.54 -29.22 -27.16
CA LYS A 260 5.26 -30.49 -27.83
C LYS A 260 6.38 -31.46 -27.53
N VAL A 261 6.01 -32.66 -27.06
CA VAL A 261 6.95 -33.76 -26.79
C VAL A 261 6.61 -34.96 -27.66
N ASN A 262 7.65 -35.72 -27.99
CA ASN A 262 7.57 -36.99 -28.69
C ASN A 262 8.69 -37.91 -28.16
N PRO A 263 8.69 -39.22 -28.48
CA PRO A 263 9.68 -40.15 -27.97
C PRO A 263 11.14 -39.75 -28.23
N THR A 264 11.42 -39.02 -29.32
CA THR A 264 12.79 -38.61 -29.68
C THR A 264 13.29 -37.34 -28.98
N SER A 265 12.39 -36.51 -28.44
CA SER A 265 12.72 -35.18 -27.89
C SER A 265 12.43 -35.03 -26.40
N VAL A 266 11.74 -36.00 -25.80
CA VAL A 266 11.30 -35.94 -24.40
C VAL A 266 12.47 -35.82 -23.43
N GLY A 267 13.56 -36.57 -23.64
CA GLY A 267 14.74 -36.54 -22.76
C GLY A 267 15.46 -35.20 -22.71
N GLN A 268 15.32 -34.35 -23.75
CA GLN A 268 15.90 -33.00 -23.78
C GLN A 268 15.13 -32.01 -22.89
N ARG A 269 13.98 -32.42 -22.34
CA ARG A 269 13.13 -31.58 -21.49
C ARG A 269 13.46 -31.71 -20.00
N PHE A 270 14.22 -32.73 -19.64
CA PHE A 270 14.59 -33.03 -18.27
C PHE A 270 16.08 -32.79 -18.06
N ARG A 271 16.40 -32.10 -16.98
CA ARG A 271 17.77 -31.88 -16.54
C ARG A 271 17.75 -31.51 -15.08
N GLU A 272 18.59 -32.12 -14.26
CA GLU A 272 18.81 -31.73 -12.87
C GLU A 272 20.31 -31.62 -12.61
N GLY A 273 20.71 -30.74 -11.70
CA GLY A 273 22.08 -30.64 -11.22
C GLY A 273 22.16 -29.85 -9.92
N GLU A 274 23.24 -30.07 -9.17
CA GLU A 274 23.52 -29.35 -7.92
C GLU A 274 23.68 -27.85 -8.18
N LEU A 275 23.11 -27.06 -7.28
CA LEU A 275 23.21 -25.62 -7.27
C LEU A 275 24.33 -25.22 -6.32
N HIS A 276 25.27 -24.38 -6.79
CA HIS A 276 26.41 -23.88 -6.00
C HIS A 276 27.34 -24.94 -5.38
N GLY A 277 27.23 -26.21 -5.79
CA GLY A 277 28.01 -27.32 -5.20
C GLY A 277 27.55 -27.70 -3.79
N ASP A 278 26.34 -27.29 -3.41
CA ASP A 278 25.67 -27.71 -2.19
C ASP A 278 24.77 -28.92 -2.49
N ALA A 279 25.07 -30.06 -1.87
CA ALA A 279 24.31 -31.30 -2.04
C ALA A 279 22.84 -31.19 -1.58
N GLY A 280 22.49 -30.16 -0.80
CA GLY A 280 21.12 -29.90 -0.37
C GLY A 280 20.27 -29.15 -1.40
N PHE A 281 20.84 -28.57 -2.46
CA PHE A 281 20.10 -27.73 -3.40
C PHE A 281 20.29 -28.20 -4.84
N HIS A 282 19.21 -28.61 -5.48
CA HIS A 282 19.25 -29.02 -6.89
C HIS A 282 18.36 -28.11 -7.73
N ARG A 283 18.89 -27.65 -8.87
CA ARG A 283 18.11 -26.94 -9.87
C ARG A 283 17.86 -27.83 -11.06
N GLY A 284 16.62 -27.84 -11.54
CA GLY A 284 16.28 -28.60 -12.73
C GLY A 284 15.23 -27.99 -13.63
N PHE A 285 15.00 -28.71 -14.72
CA PHE A 285 13.95 -28.49 -15.70
C PHE A 285 13.14 -29.78 -15.87
N SER A 286 11.83 -29.62 -16.00
CA SER A 286 10.88 -30.71 -16.16
C SER A 286 9.68 -30.21 -17.00
N LEU A 287 8.61 -30.99 -17.03
CA LEU A 287 7.33 -30.63 -17.62
C LEU A 287 6.29 -30.44 -16.51
N ALA A 288 5.27 -29.64 -16.79
CA ALA A 288 4.02 -29.61 -16.04
C ALA A 288 2.90 -30.12 -16.93
N LEU A 289 2.01 -30.94 -16.37
CA LEU A 289 0.78 -31.39 -17.04
C LEU A 289 -0.41 -30.57 -16.52
N ILE A 290 -1.05 -29.83 -17.41
CA ILE A 290 -2.25 -29.05 -17.11
C ILE A 290 -3.45 -29.76 -17.72
N ALA A 291 -4.51 -30.00 -16.96
CA ALA A 291 -5.73 -30.64 -17.43
C ALA A 291 -6.97 -29.83 -17.03
N TRP A 292 -7.97 -29.73 -17.92
CA TRP A 292 -9.20 -28.97 -17.67
C TRP A 292 -10.43 -29.69 -18.24
N PRO A 293 -11.61 -29.49 -17.63
CA PRO A 293 -12.80 -30.24 -17.98
C PRO A 293 -13.43 -29.72 -19.28
N GLY A 294 -14.06 -30.65 -20.01
CA GLY A 294 -14.83 -30.34 -21.19
C GLY A 294 -16.30 -30.02 -20.90
N LYS A 295 -17.17 -30.73 -21.62
CA LYS A 295 -18.61 -30.53 -21.61
C LYS A 295 -19.33 -31.87 -21.48
N LEU A 296 -20.52 -31.83 -20.88
CA LEU A 296 -21.44 -32.95 -20.84
C LEU A 296 -21.98 -33.27 -22.25
N PRO A 297 -22.55 -34.47 -22.48
CA PRO A 297 -23.24 -34.81 -23.74
C PRO A 297 -24.35 -33.81 -24.10
N SER A 298 -24.99 -33.18 -23.10
CA SER A 298 -25.97 -32.10 -23.29
C SER A 298 -25.39 -30.83 -23.95
N GLY A 299 -24.07 -30.68 -23.94
CA GLY A 299 -23.36 -29.49 -24.43
C GLY A 299 -23.02 -28.47 -23.34
N GLU A 300 -23.53 -28.65 -22.12
CA GLU A 300 -23.23 -27.80 -20.96
C GLU A 300 -21.80 -28.05 -20.46
N ALA A 301 -21.17 -27.01 -19.90
CA ALA A 301 -19.84 -27.16 -19.34
C ALA A 301 -19.89 -28.06 -18.09
N ILE A 302 -18.89 -28.92 -17.90
CA ILE A 302 -18.76 -29.67 -16.65
C ILE A 302 -18.32 -28.69 -15.56
N VAL A 303 -19.11 -28.60 -14.50
CA VAL A 303 -18.90 -27.72 -13.34
C VAL A 303 -18.76 -28.58 -12.10
N SER A 304 -17.75 -28.30 -11.29
CA SER A 304 -17.54 -28.91 -9.97
C SER A 304 -18.09 -27.95 -8.91
N ASP A 305 -19.33 -28.20 -8.52
CA ASP A 305 -20.15 -27.41 -7.59
C ASP A 305 -20.10 -27.90 -6.13
N ASN A 306 -19.45 -29.03 -5.89
CA ASN A 306 -19.17 -29.55 -4.56
C ASN A 306 -17.79 -29.08 -4.06
N TYR A 307 -17.72 -28.78 -2.77
CA TYR A 307 -16.47 -28.48 -2.08
C TYR A 307 -15.83 -29.77 -1.55
N TYR A 308 -14.59 -30.04 -1.97
CA TYR A 308 -13.82 -31.21 -1.54
C TYR A 308 -12.53 -30.75 -0.85
N PRO A 309 -12.26 -31.16 0.40
CA PRO A 309 -11.00 -30.84 1.08
C PRO A 309 -9.84 -31.48 0.31
N GLU A 310 -8.61 -31.01 0.52
CA GLU A 310 -7.46 -31.68 -0.08
C GLU A 310 -7.15 -32.99 0.65
N THR A 311 -7.10 -34.10 -0.10
CA THR A 311 -6.93 -35.47 0.42
C THR A 311 -6.09 -36.35 -0.51
N VAL A 312 -5.55 -35.80 -1.59
CA VAL A 312 -4.77 -36.54 -2.58
C VAL A 312 -3.38 -36.82 -2.01
N GLU A 313 -3.04 -38.10 -1.90
CA GLU A 313 -1.73 -38.58 -1.45
C GLU A 313 -1.04 -39.49 -2.48
N THR A 314 -1.79 -40.01 -3.46
CA THR A 314 -1.30 -40.96 -4.47
C THR A 314 -1.78 -40.59 -5.88
N ILE A 315 -1.17 -41.16 -6.90
CA ILE A 315 -1.57 -40.91 -8.30
C ILE A 315 -2.97 -41.44 -8.61
N ASP A 316 -3.39 -42.55 -7.99
CA ASP A 316 -4.77 -43.03 -8.11
C ASP A 316 -5.75 -42.07 -7.43
N GLY A 317 -5.42 -41.57 -6.23
CA GLY A 317 -6.20 -40.52 -5.56
C GLY A 317 -6.27 -39.22 -6.38
N LEU A 318 -5.20 -38.86 -7.11
CA LEU A 318 -5.19 -37.71 -8.01
C LEU A 318 -6.13 -37.93 -9.22
N LYS A 319 -6.16 -39.14 -9.77
CA LYS A 319 -7.09 -39.50 -10.87
C LYS A 319 -8.54 -39.47 -10.40
N GLU A 320 -8.83 -40.01 -9.20
CA GLU A 320 -10.15 -39.92 -8.59
C GLU A 320 -10.58 -38.46 -8.39
N ARG A 321 -9.67 -37.61 -7.89
CA ARG A 321 -9.91 -36.17 -7.78
C ARG A 321 -10.16 -35.52 -9.14
N ALA A 322 -9.40 -35.90 -10.17
CA ALA A 322 -9.59 -35.40 -11.52
C ALA A 322 -10.97 -35.77 -12.07
N VAL A 323 -11.47 -36.97 -11.79
CA VAL A 323 -12.85 -37.37 -12.14
C VAL A 323 -13.87 -36.46 -11.44
N MET A 324 -13.72 -36.18 -10.14
CA MET A 324 -14.60 -35.27 -9.39
C MET A 324 -14.60 -33.83 -9.95
N TYR A 325 -13.47 -33.38 -10.51
CA TYR A 325 -13.34 -32.09 -11.19
C TYR A 325 -13.71 -32.12 -12.68
N GLY A 326 -14.07 -33.28 -13.23
CA GLY A 326 -14.40 -33.46 -14.64
C GLY A 326 -13.21 -33.46 -15.59
N CYS A 327 -11.99 -33.63 -15.08
CA CYS A 327 -10.72 -33.64 -15.81
C CYS A 327 -10.12 -35.04 -15.99
N GLY A 328 -10.85 -36.10 -15.61
CA GLY A 328 -10.32 -37.47 -15.51
C GLY A 328 -9.74 -37.98 -16.82
N ASP A 329 -10.54 -37.91 -17.89
CA ASP A 329 -10.14 -38.38 -19.23
C ASP A 329 -8.96 -37.58 -19.78
N GLU A 330 -8.96 -36.26 -19.58
CA GLU A 330 -7.90 -35.36 -20.01
C GLU A 330 -6.57 -35.63 -19.31
N LEU A 331 -6.61 -35.82 -17.98
CA LEU A 331 -5.43 -36.17 -17.20
C LEU A 331 -4.88 -37.51 -17.66
N ASP A 332 -5.72 -38.54 -17.74
CA ASP A 332 -5.33 -39.89 -18.14
C ASP A 332 -4.71 -39.90 -19.55
N THR A 333 -5.32 -39.17 -20.49
CA THR A 333 -4.79 -39.06 -21.86
C THR A 333 -3.41 -38.40 -21.86
N GLY A 334 -3.22 -37.34 -21.09
CA GLY A 334 -1.93 -36.65 -20.96
C GLY A 334 -0.83 -37.52 -20.34
N LEU A 335 -1.17 -38.25 -19.27
CA LEU A 335 -0.25 -39.18 -18.60
C LEU A 335 0.16 -40.33 -19.53
N ARG A 336 -0.79 -40.99 -20.19
CA ARG A 336 -0.50 -42.09 -21.16
C ARG A 336 0.34 -41.60 -22.33
N TRP A 337 0.11 -40.38 -22.82
CA TRP A 337 0.94 -39.81 -23.86
C TRP A 337 2.37 -39.57 -23.39
N LEU A 338 2.55 -39.06 -22.18
CA LEU A 338 3.87 -38.82 -21.60
C LEU A 338 4.61 -40.14 -21.35
N GLU A 339 3.96 -41.14 -20.76
CA GLU A 339 4.47 -42.49 -20.58
C GLU A 339 4.98 -43.09 -21.90
N LYS A 340 4.16 -43.01 -22.96
CA LYS A 340 4.55 -43.43 -24.31
C LYS A 340 5.76 -42.68 -24.86
N CYS A 341 5.93 -41.41 -24.51
CA CYS A 341 7.12 -40.65 -24.90
C CYS A 341 8.36 -41.12 -24.13
N LEU A 342 8.23 -41.38 -22.82
CA LEU A 342 9.33 -41.80 -21.95
C LEU A 342 9.77 -43.24 -22.18
N SER A 343 8.90 -44.12 -22.70
CA SER A 343 9.18 -45.55 -22.85
C SER A 343 10.41 -45.89 -23.70
N GLY A 344 10.80 -44.99 -24.61
CA GLY A 344 12.00 -45.13 -25.46
C GLY A 344 13.24 -44.41 -24.94
N TRP A 345 13.14 -43.73 -23.80
CA TRP A 345 14.23 -42.98 -23.18
C TRP A 345 14.93 -43.85 -22.12
N PRO A 346 16.28 -43.85 -22.03
CA PRO A 346 16.98 -44.62 -20.99
C PRO A 346 16.56 -44.21 -19.58
N GLU A 347 16.87 -45.08 -18.62
CA GLU A 347 16.58 -44.87 -17.21
C GLU A 347 17.11 -43.51 -16.74
N ALA A 348 16.19 -42.68 -16.26
CA ALA A 348 16.46 -41.32 -15.81
C ALA A 348 15.38 -40.86 -14.82
N GLY A 349 15.78 -40.04 -13.85
CA GLY A 349 14.89 -39.51 -12.81
C GLY A 349 15.32 -39.93 -11.40
N PRO A 350 14.55 -39.52 -10.38
CA PRO A 350 13.22 -38.93 -10.47
C PRO A 350 13.26 -37.43 -10.82
N PHE A 351 12.30 -36.99 -11.64
CA PHE A 351 12.07 -35.58 -11.91
C PHE A 351 10.72 -35.15 -11.34
N PRO A 352 10.64 -34.03 -10.59
CA PRO A 352 9.37 -33.50 -10.14
C PRO A 352 8.57 -32.97 -11.34
N MET A 353 7.30 -33.32 -11.42
CA MET A 353 6.35 -32.88 -12.42
C MET A 353 5.14 -32.28 -11.72
N PRO A 354 4.90 -30.96 -11.88
CA PRO A 354 3.63 -30.38 -11.50
C PRO A 354 2.48 -30.93 -12.35
N VAL A 355 1.42 -31.39 -11.70
CA VAL A 355 0.12 -31.67 -12.32
C VAL A 355 -0.86 -30.63 -11.81
N ILE A 356 -1.47 -29.84 -12.69
CA ILE A 356 -2.43 -28.81 -12.31
C ILE A 356 -3.79 -29.14 -12.92
N LEU A 357 -4.75 -29.43 -12.05
CA LEU A 357 -6.15 -29.60 -12.44
C LEU A 357 -6.82 -28.22 -12.43
N LEU A 358 -7.47 -27.86 -13.54
CA LEU A 358 -8.20 -26.61 -13.69
C LEU A 358 -9.69 -26.84 -13.49
N ALA A 359 -10.14 -26.86 -12.23
CA ALA A 359 -11.54 -27.13 -11.89
C ALA A 359 -12.43 -25.93 -12.24
N ARG A 360 -13.53 -26.18 -12.97
CA ARG A 360 -14.53 -25.14 -13.24
C ARG A 360 -15.54 -25.08 -12.09
N ARG A 361 -15.62 -23.93 -11.42
CA ARG A 361 -16.54 -23.67 -10.30
C ARG A 361 -17.85 -23.01 -10.78
N PRO A 362 -18.92 -23.02 -9.97
CA PRO A 362 -20.22 -22.49 -10.36
C PRO A 362 -20.22 -20.99 -10.67
N PHE A 363 -19.33 -20.24 -10.02
CA PHE A 363 -19.13 -18.80 -10.19
C PHE A 363 -17.65 -18.44 -9.99
N HIS A 364 -17.33 -17.16 -10.17
CA HIS A 364 -15.98 -16.62 -10.03
C HIS A 364 -15.37 -16.95 -8.66
N LEU A 365 -14.06 -17.18 -8.58
CA LEU A 365 -13.39 -17.40 -7.30
C LEU A 365 -13.28 -16.09 -6.50
N ILE A 366 -13.21 -16.19 -5.17
CA ILE A 366 -12.87 -15.05 -4.31
C ILE A 366 -11.55 -14.44 -4.78
N GLY A 367 -11.53 -13.12 -5.01
CA GLY A 367 -10.34 -12.41 -5.48
C GLY A 367 -9.99 -12.65 -6.96
N SER A 368 -10.85 -13.31 -7.74
CA SER A 368 -10.67 -13.56 -9.17
C SER A 368 -11.92 -13.21 -9.98
N THR A 369 -11.75 -12.88 -11.25
CA THR A 369 -12.88 -12.74 -12.20
C THR A 369 -13.19 -14.05 -12.94
N SER A 370 -12.36 -15.07 -12.76
CA SER A 370 -12.49 -16.37 -13.44
C SER A 370 -13.17 -17.39 -12.52
N PRO A 371 -14.04 -18.27 -13.05
CA PRO A 371 -14.57 -19.41 -12.31
C PRO A 371 -13.62 -20.63 -12.33
N ILE A 372 -12.40 -20.50 -12.84
CA ILE A 372 -11.46 -21.62 -12.99
C ILE A 372 -10.46 -21.63 -11.82
N GLU A 373 -10.58 -22.62 -10.95
CA GLU A 373 -9.66 -22.89 -9.84
C GLU A 373 -8.45 -23.70 -10.31
N LEU A 374 -7.27 -23.33 -9.82
CA LEU A 374 -6.02 -24.06 -10.04
C LEU A 374 -5.76 -24.97 -8.84
N CYS A 375 -5.70 -26.28 -9.07
CA CYS A 375 -5.39 -27.28 -8.07
C CYS A 375 -4.04 -27.95 -8.44
N PRO A 376 -2.89 -27.43 -7.95
CA PRO A 376 -1.58 -27.98 -8.27
C PRO A 376 -1.16 -29.10 -7.31
N TYR A 377 -0.47 -30.07 -7.90
CA TYR A 377 0.11 -31.24 -7.26
C TYR A 377 1.53 -31.45 -7.79
N ILE A 378 2.41 -32.04 -7.00
CA ILE A 378 3.74 -32.48 -7.42
C ILE A 378 3.76 -34.02 -7.37
N VAL A 379 4.19 -34.63 -8.46
CA VAL A 379 4.49 -36.07 -8.56
C VAL A 379 5.88 -36.26 -9.11
N GLU A 380 6.62 -37.25 -8.63
CA GLU A 380 7.90 -37.61 -9.23
C GLU A 380 7.69 -38.59 -10.38
N ILE A 381 8.39 -38.34 -11.48
CA ILE A 381 8.34 -39.20 -12.67
C ILE A 381 9.71 -39.75 -13.05
N ARG A 382 9.71 -40.96 -13.62
CA ARG A 382 10.91 -41.62 -14.16
C ARG A 382 10.71 -42.11 -15.57
N ALA A 383 11.81 -42.22 -16.30
CA ALA A 383 11.87 -43.02 -17.51
C ALA A 383 12.42 -44.41 -17.17
N PRO A 384 11.96 -45.48 -17.84
CA PRO A 384 10.93 -45.49 -18.88
C PRO A 384 9.47 -45.60 -18.37
N GLY A 385 9.25 -45.94 -17.09
CA GLY A 385 7.96 -46.42 -16.56
C GLY A 385 6.98 -45.37 -16.00
N LEU A 386 7.23 -44.07 -16.20
CA LEU A 386 6.52 -42.91 -15.65
C LEU A 386 6.45 -42.87 -14.11
N PHE A 387 5.88 -43.87 -13.45
CA PHE A 387 5.67 -43.97 -12.00
C PHE A 387 6.22 -45.30 -11.45
N ASP A 388 7.15 -45.24 -10.49
CA ASP A 388 7.83 -46.44 -9.97
C ASP A 388 6.87 -47.41 -9.25
N ASP A 389 5.93 -46.86 -8.48
CA ASP A 389 4.97 -47.63 -7.66
C ASP A 389 3.59 -47.73 -8.33
N GLY A 390 3.50 -47.44 -9.63
CA GLY A 390 2.24 -47.40 -10.36
C GLY A 390 1.20 -46.50 -9.67
N GLY A 391 0.01 -47.03 -9.40
CA GLY A 391 -1.11 -46.32 -8.77
C GLY A 391 -0.84 -45.78 -7.35
N ALA A 392 0.11 -46.40 -6.64
CA ALA A 392 0.48 -46.02 -5.28
C ALA A 392 1.56 -44.93 -5.20
N THR A 393 2.08 -44.48 -6.36
CA THR A 393 3.11 -43.41 -6.38
C THR A 393 2.61 -42.15 -5.67
N VAL A 394 3.45 -41.64 -4.78
CA VAL A 394 3.13 -40.51 -3.90
C VAL A 394 2.91 -39.23 -4.72
N VAL A 395 1.84 -38.52 -4.37
CA VAL A 395 1.49 -37.20 -4.87
C VAL A 395 1.41 -36.25 -3.69
N ARG A 396 2.07 -35.10 -3.81
CA ARG A 396 2.02 -34.06 -2.78
C ARG A 396 1.23 -32.86 -3.30
N ALA A 397 0.23 -32.43 -2.56
CA ALA A 397 -0.46 -31.18 -2.87
C ALA A 397 0.53 -30.00 -2.75
N ALA A 398 0.39 -29.03 -3.65
CA ALA A 398 1.23 -27.83 -3.64
C ALA A 398 0.40 -26.57 -3.44
N ALA A 399 1.02 -25.53 -2.88
CA ALA A 399 0.45 -24.19 -2.89
C ALA A 399 0.60 -23.56 -4.29
N HIS A 400 -0.41 -22.82 -4.76
CA HIS A 400 -0.24 -21.97 -5.95
C HIS A 400 0.31 -20.61 -5.55
N ARG A 401 1.37 -20.17 -6.21
CA ARG A 401 1.90 -18.80 -6.11
C ARG A 401 1.83 -18.13 -7.48
N HIS A 402 1.44 -16.86 -7.51
CA HIS A 402 1.45 -16.13 -8.77
C HIS A 402 2.87 -15.83 -9.23
N THR A 403 3.14 -16.04 -10.52
CA THR A 403 4.33 -15.46 -11.14
C THR A 403 4.16 -13.95 -11.29
N ILE A 404 5.26 -13.20 -11.28
CA ILE A 404 5.23 -11.77 -11.58
C ILE A 404 4.67 -11.60 -12.98
N SER A 405 3.58 -10.86 -13.10
CA SER A 405 2.94 -10.56 -14.38
C SER A 405 2.45 -9.13 -14.43
N ARG A 406 2.40 -8.55 -15.63
CA ARG A 406 1.84 -7.20 -15.80
C ARG A 406 0.41 -7.07 -15.24
N PRO A 407 -0.53 -8.01 -15.50
CA PRO A 407 -1.87 -7.94 -14.93
C PRO A 407 -1.87 -7.98 -13.39
N LEU A 408 -1.03 -8.82 -12.78
CA LEU A 408 -0.90 -8.90 -11.31
C LEU A 408 -0.43 -7.56 -10.73
N LEU A 409 0.64 -6.99 -11.30
CA LEU A 409 1.19 -5.71 -10.86
C LEU A 409 0.17 -4.56 -11.00
N ALA A 410 -0.61 -4.55 -12.09
CA ALA A 410 -1.67 -3.56 -12.28
C ALA A 410 -2.81 -3.70 -11.27
N ALA A 411 -3.25 -4.93 -10.98
CA ALA A 411 -4.30 -5.21 -10.00
C ALA A 411 -3.89 -4.78 -8.58
N MET A 412 -2.63 -5.03 -8.19
CA MET A 412 -2.10 -4.60 -6.88
C MET A 412 -1.99 -3.07 -6.74
N ALA A 413 -1.97 -2.34 -7.85
CA ALA A 413 -1.95 -0.88 -7.87
C ALA A 413 -3.36 -0.25 -7.92
N ASP A 414 -4.41 -1.03 -7.68
CA ASP A 414 -5.83 -0.63 -7.77
C ASP A 414 -6.19 0.05 -9.11
N ARG A 415 -5.48 -0.34 -10.18
CA ARG A 415 -5.81 0.09 -11.53
C ARG A 415 -6.66 -1.00 -12.14
N THR A 416 -7.87 -0.63 -12.59
CA THR A 416 -8.64 -1.48 -13.52
C THR A 416 -7.68 -1.90 -14.62
N THR A 417 -7.53 -3.21 -14.83
CA THR A 417 -6.73 -3.79 -15.91
C THR A 417 -7.35 -3.38 -17.24
N THR A 418 -7.16 -2.13 -17.65
CA THR A 418 -7.49 -1.70 -19.00
C THR A 418 -6.61 -2.54 -19.92
N SER A 419 -7.24 -3.12 -20.94
CA SER A 419 -6.57 -4.00 -21.90
C SER A 419 -5.37 -3.33 -22.58
N GLU A 420 -5.32 -1.99 -22.61
CA GLU A 420 -4.28 -1.25 -23.31
C GLU A 420 -3.27 -0.62 -22.34
N ARG A 421 -2.04 -1.13 -22.42
CA ARG A 421 -0.84 -0.48 -21.88
C ARG A 421 -0.67 0.87 -22.59
N PRO A 422 -0.59 2.01 -21.88
CA PRO A 422 -0.14 3.24 -22.50
C PRO A 422 1.26 2.99 -23.06
N ARG A 423 1.42 3.16 -24.37
CA ARG A 423 2.70 2.94 -25.05
C ARG A 423 3.54 4.19 -24.91
N TRP A 424 4.71 4.11 -24.31
CA TRP A 424 5.56 5.29 -24.18
C TRP A 424 7.04 4.94 -24.23
N THR A 425 7.84 5.93 -24.61
CA THR A 425 9.29 5.82 -24.72
C THR A 425 9.92 6.63 -23.61
N LEU A 426 10.84 6.04 -22.84
CA LEU A 426 11.69 6.77 -21.91
C LEU A 426 12.97 7.21 -22.62
N VAL A 427 13.32 8.48 -22.47
CA VAL A 427 14.58 9.05 -22.94
C VAL A 427 15.36 9.56 -21.75
N GLY A 428 16.53 8.97 -21.49
CA GLY A 428 17.33 9.18 -20.29
C GLY A 428 17.02 8.15 -19.20
N ALA A 429 17.83 7.10 -19.12
CA ALA A 429 17.81 6.09 -18.06
C ALA A 429 18.75 6.50 -16.90
N GLY A 430 18.69 7.77 -16.49
CA GLY A 430 19.48 8.33 -15.39
C GLY A 430 18.81 8.16 -14.02
N SER A 431 19.10 9.08 -13.10
CA SER A 431 18.51 9.08 -11.74
C SER A 431 16.98 9.16 -11.77
N LEU A 432 16.43 10.12 -12.52
CA LEU A 432 14.99 10.38 -12.58
C LEU A 432 14.28 9.33 -13.44
N GLY A 433 14.75 9.13 -14.68
CA GLY A 433 14.11 8.21 -15.62
C GLY A 433 14.04 6.76 -15.14
N SER A 434 15.07 6.25 -14.46
CA SER A 434 15.03 4.89 -13.90
C SER A 434 13.97 4.72 -12.80
N LYS A 435 13.77 5.73 -11.94
CA LYS A 435 12.71 5.72 -10.93
C LYS A 435 11.34 5.78 -11.58
N LEU A 436 11.14 6.70 -12.53
CA LEU A 436 9.87 6.80 -13.28
C LEU A 436 9.53 5.47 -13.95
N ALA A 437 10.48 4.87 -14.67
CA ALA A 437 10.26 3.58 -15.33
C ALA A 437 9.91 2.46 -14.36
N LEU A 438 10.67 2.28 -13.27
CA LEU A 438 10.42 1.17 -12.33
C LEU A 438 9.14 1.37 -11.51
N HIS A 439 8.81 2.60 -11.10
CA HIS A 439 7.54 2.85 -10.39
C HIS A 439 6.34 2.63 -11.31
N LEU A 440 6.39 3.10 -12.56
CA LEU A 440 5.32 2.83 -13.52
C LEU A 440 5.26 1.34 -13.89
N ALA A 441 6.39 0.66 -13.99
CA ALA A 441 6.44 -0.78 -14.20
C ALA A 441 5.82 -1.57 -13.03
N ARG A 442 6.08 -1.18 -11.78
CA ARG A 442 5.41 -1.81 -10.62
C ARG A 442 3.89 -1.65 -10.63
N ALA A 443 3.37 -0.67 -11.37
CA ALA A 443 1.94 -0.49 -11.64
C ALA A 443 1.49 -1.07 -13.00
N GLY A 444 2.30 -1.92 -13.65
CA GLY A 444 2.01 -2.56 -14.93
C GLY A 444 2.12 -1.66 -16.18
N ASN A 445 2.74 -0.48 -16.07
CA ASN A 445 2.78 0.59 -17.08
C ASN A 445 4.21 1.06 -17.46
N GLY A 446 5.20 0.18 -17.43
CA GLY A 446 6.58 0.48 -17.82
C GLY A 446 6.71 0.90 -19.29
N PRO A 447 7.85 1.49 -19.71
CA PRO A 447 8.06 1.98 -21.07
C PRO A 447 8.22 0.84 -22.09
N GLU A 448 7.82 1.05 -23.35
CA GLU A 448 8.08 0.10 -24.45
C GLU A 448 9.52 0.22 -24.98
N VAL A 449 10.11 1.41 -24.86
CA VAL A 449 11.46 1.71 -25.35
C VAL A 449 12.19 2.55 -24.31
N VAL A 450 13.46 2.25 -24.08
CA VAL A 450 14.36 3.02 -23.22
C VAL A 450 15.56 3.46 -24.04
N VAL A 451 15.81 4.77 -24.10
CA VAL A 451 16.90 5.38 -24.87
C VAL A 451 17.90 6.01 -23.92
N ASP A 452 19.15 5.56 -23.96
CA ASP A 452 20.25 6.18 -23.23
C ASP A 452 21.60 5.75 -23.84
N ARG A 453 22.50 6.71 -24.10
CA ARG A 453 23.82 6.43 -24.68
C ARG A 453 24.88 6.02 -23.65
N SER A 454 24.67 6.31 -22.38
CA SER A 454 25.69 6.20 -21.34
C SER A 454 25.77 4.80 -20.72
N GLY A 455 26.97 4.43 -20.29
CA GLY A 455 27.21 3.27 -19.42
C GLY A 455 26.86 3.56 -17.96
N MET A 456 26.57 2.50 -17.22
CA MET A 456 26.53 2.47 -15.76
C MET A 456 27.96 2.67 -15.20
N SER A 457 28.06 3.39 -14.09
CA SER A 457 29.34 3.69 -13.41
C SER A 457 29.12 3.83 -11.90
N PRO A 458 30.14 3.62 -11.04
CA PRO A 458 30.00 3.56 -9.57
C PRO A 458 29.15 4.66 -8.94
N HIS A 459 29.34 5.92 -9.33
CA HIS A 459 28.57 7.04 -8.80
C HIS A 459 27.06 6.97 -9.14
N ASN A 460 26.66 6.15 -10.13
CA ASN A 460 25.25 5.92 -10.42
C ASN A 460 24.56 5.11 -9.31
N ALA A 461 25.28 4.31 -8.52
CA ALA A 461 24.68 3.50 -7.46
C ALA A 461 24.00 4.36 -6.39
N ALA A 462 24.51 5.58 -6.16
CA ALA A 462 23.94 6.50 -5.18
C ALA A 462 22.58 7.09 -5.59
N ARG A 463 22.22 7.07 -6.89
CA ARG A 463 21.06 7.81 -7.40
C ARG A 463 20.21 7.06 -8.42
N HIS A 464 20.73 6.05 -9.10
CA HIS A 464 19.97 5.25 -10.05
C HIS A 464 19.05 4.29 -9.28
N ALA A 465 17.89 3.94 -9.85
CA ALA A 465 16.95 3.04 -9.18
C ALA A 465 17.41 1.57 -9.15
N LEU A 466 18.40 1.23 -9.98
CA LEU A 466 19.06 -0.08 -9.96
C LEU A 466 20.27 -0.07 -9.05
N VAL A 467 20.42 -1.13 -8.27
CA VAL A 467 21.55 -1.37 -7.37
C VAL A 467 22.52 -2.38 -8.00
N PRO A 468 23.84 -2.23 -7.79
CA PRO A 468 24.81 -3.22 -8.23
C PRO A 468 24.63 -4.55 -7.48
N ALA A 469 24.74 -5.66 -8.21
CA ALA A 469 24.78 -6.98 -7.60
C ALA A 469 26.14 -7.22 -6.91
N THR A 470 26.12 -7.97 -5.80
CA THR A 470 27.33 -8.47 -5.14
C THR A 470 27.94 -9.62 -5.95
N GLY A 471 29.26 -9.71 -6.08
CA GLY A 471 29.92 -10.94 -6.55
C GLY A 471 30.91 -10.82 -7.72
N ASP A 472 30.99 -9.67 -8.42
CA ASP A 472 31.83 -9.55 -9.64
C ASP A 472 32.76 -8.33 -9.62
N MET A 473 33.16 -7.85 -8.44
CA MET A 473 33.85 -6.55 -8.29
C MET A 473 33.12 -5.41 -9.03
N GLN A 474 31.79 -5.55 -9.19
CA GLN A 474 30.89 -4.64 -9.92
C GLN A 474 31.17 -4.50 -11.43
N ILE A 475 32.04 -5.34 -12.02
CA ILE A 475 32.40 -5.27 -13.44
C ILE A 475 31.19 -5.51 -14.34
N LEU A 476 30.38 -6.54 -14.04
CA LEU A 476 29.19 -6.86 -14.82
C LEU A 476 28.07 -5.81 -14.72
N TRP A 477 28.17 -4.89 -13.76
CA TRP A 477 27.21 -3.80 -13.61
C TRP A 477 27.50 -2.62 -14.54
N MET A 478 28.69 -2.53 -15.16
CA MET A 478 29.11 -1.45 -16.06
C MET A 478 28.54 -1.55 -17.49
N ASP A 479 27.30 -2.04 -17.66
CA ASP A 479 26.62 -2.12 -18.97
C ASP A 479 25.94 -0.77 -19.34
N ALA A 480 25.38 -0.65 -20.54
CA ALA A 480 24.58 0.51 -20.93
C ALA A 480 23.37 0.68 -20.00
N LYS A 481 23.11 1.92 -19.56
CA LYS A 481 21.98 2.26 -18.68
C LYS A 481 20.64 1.77 -19.24
N ALA A 482 20.42 1.96 -20.54
CA ALA A 482 19.23 1.50 -21.23
C ALA A 482 19.06 -0.03 -21.17
N ARG A 483 20.14 -0.80 -21.39
CA ARG A 483 20.09 -2.27 -21.32
C ARG A 483 19.84 -2.76 -19.91
N SER A 484 20.53 -2.18 -18.92
CA SER A 484 20.37 -2.52 -17.51
C SER A 484 18.94 -2.26 -17.02
N LEU A 485 18.35 -1.11 -17.38
CA LEU A 485 16.97 -0.78 -17.02
C LEU A 485 15.97 -1.70 -17.71
N VAL A 486 16.16 -2.02 -19.00
CA VAL A 486 15.30 -2.98 -19.71
C VAL A 486 15.36 -4.37 -19.10
N GLN A 487 16.53 -4.84 -18.66
CA GLN A 487 16.64 -6.12 -17.95
C GLN A 487 15.78 -6.14 -16.68
N ALA A 488 15.80 -5.05 -15.89
CA ALA A 488 14.96 -4.93 -14.70
C ALA A 488 13.46 -4.86 -15.05
N LEU A 489 13.07 -4.18 -16.13
CA LEU A 489 11.70 -4.14 -16.62
C LEU A 489 11.21 -5.52 -17.07
N CYS A 490 12.05 -6.30 -17.74
CA CYS A 490 11.75 -7.69 -18.10
C CYS A 490 11.51 -8.56 -16.86
N GLY A 491 12.23 -8.32 -15.76
CA GLY A 491 11.98 -8.98 -14.47
C GLY A 491 10.60 -8.66 -13.86
N LEU A 492 9.95 -7.59 -14.33
CA LEU A 492 8.59 -7.19 -13.96
C LEU A 492 7.55 -7.57 -15.05
N ASP A 493 7.85 -8.58 -15.88
CA ASP A 493 7.02 -9.04 -17.01
C ASP A 493 6.62 -7.91 -17.98
N GLN A 494 7.52 -6.95 -18.17
CA GLN A 494 7.31 -5.80 -19.04
C GLN A 494 8.41 -5.68 -20.06
N GLU A 495 8.17 -6.33 -21.20
CA GLU A 495 9.05 -6.24 -22.35
C GLU A 495 9.22 -4.77 -22.78
N ALA A 496 10.48 -4.44 -23.04
CA ALA A 496 10.95 -3.15 -23.50
C ALA A 496 12.16 -3.32 -24.42
N THR A 497 12.39 -2.36 -25.31
CA THR A 497 13.56 -2.33 -26.20
C THR A 497 14.58 -1.31 -25.69
N ALA A 498 15.84 -1.72 -25.55
CA ALA A 498 16.93 -0.81 -25.22
C ALA A 498 17.54 -0.22 -26.50
N LEU A 499 17.60 1.10 -26.60
CA LEU A 499 18.31 1.83 -27.65
C LEU A 499 19.49 2.58 -27.05
N VAL A 500 20.70 2.06 -27.30
CA VAL A 500 21.94 2.70 -26.85
C VAL A 500 22.37 3.73 -27.89
N ALA A 501 21.77 4.91 -27.81
CA ALA A 501 21.92 5.96 -28.81
C ALA A 501 21.83 7.36 -28.18
N ASP A 502 22.46 8.33 -28.84
CA ASP A 502 22.31 9.75 -28.50
C ASP A 502 20.91 10.24 -28.90
N ALA A 503 20.15 10.74 -27.91
CA ALA A 503 18.76 11.10 -28.10
C ALA A 503 18.56 12.32 -29.02
N ALA A 504 19.46 13.30 -28.97
CA ALA A 504 19.39 14.49 -29.82
C ALA A 504 19.66 14.11 -31.28
N ALA A 505 20.72 13.35 -31.56
CA ALA A 505 21.00 12.83 -32.89
C ALA A 505 19.88 11.92 -33.42
N MET A 506 19.25 11.15 -32.53
CA MET A 506 18.13 10.26 -32.87
C MET A 506 16.85 11.04 -33.23
N ALA A 507 16.59 12.18 -32.57
CA ALA A 507 15.45 13.04 -32.87
C ALA A 507 15.56 13.72 -34.24
N MET A 508 16.78 14.00 -34.70
CA MET A 508 17.03 14.67 -35.98
C MET A 508 17.05 13.72 -37.18
N ASP A 509 17.14 12.41 -36.97
CA ASP A 509 17.14 11.40 -38.03
C ASP A 509 15.81 10.64 -38.09
N ARG A 510 15.10 10.75 -39.22
CA ARG A 510 13.80 10.09 -39.43
C ARG A 510 13.81 8.59 -39.17
N LYS A 511 14.83 7.87 -39.66
CA LYS A 511 14.89 6.40 -39.53
C LYS A 511 15.14 5.99 -38.09
N ARG A 512 16.02 6.70 -37.39
CA ARG A 512 16.33 6.44 -35.98
C ARG A 512 15.16 6.82 -35.08
N ALA A 513 14.52 7.96 -35.30
CA ALA A 513 13.29 8.37 -34.62
C ALA A 513 12.18 7.31 -34.72
N GLN A 514 11.93 6.79 -35.92
CA GLN A 514 10.94 5.72 -36.16
C GLN A 514 11.23 4.41 -35.41
N SER A 515 12.48 4.17 -34.99
CA SER A 515 12.84 3.01 -34.17
C SER A 515 12.59 3.23 -32.67
N ALA A 516 12.57 4.48 -32.22
CA ALA A 516 12.46 4.84 -30.81
C ALA A 516 11.03 5.14 -30.37
N TRP A 517 10.20 5.68 -31.26
CA TRP A 517 8.81 6.01 -30.98
C TRP A 517 7.93 5.80 -32.21
N SER A 518 6.76 5.21 -32.00
CA SER A 518 5.79 4.93 -33.07
C SER A 518 4.64 5.94 -33.03
N LYS A 519 3.84 6.03 -34.10
CA LYS A 519 2.58 6.81 -34.08
C LYS A 519 1.57 6.32 -33.03
N LYS A 520 1.74 5.11 -32.49
CA LYS A 520 0.88 4.55 -31.44
C LYS A 520 1.40 4.87 -30.03
N SER A 521 2.59 5.44 -29.91
CA SER A 521 3.13 5.87 -28.62
C SER A 521 2.30 7.06 -28.13
N TRP A 522 1.78 6.96 -26.91
CA TRP A 522 1.06 8.00 -26.20
C TRP A 522 1.96 9.22 -25.89
N ALA A 523 3.21 8.96 -25.50
CA ALA A 523 4.18 10.01 -25.23
C ALA A 523 5.64 9.55 -25.41
N VAL A 524 6.53 10.52 -25.59
CA VAL A 524 7.97 10.40 -25.35
C VAL A 524 8.28 11.13 -24.04
N VAL A 525 8.77 10.42 -23.03
CA VAL A 525 9.11 11.00 -21.73
C VAL A 525 10.60 11.32 -21.71
N ASN A 526 10.93 12.60 -21.77
CA ASN A 526 12.30 13.11 -21.66
C ASN A 526 12.66 13.35 -20.18
N ALA A 527 13.57 12.52 -19.65
CA ALA A 527 14.13 12.64 -18.30
C ALA A 527 15.65 12.80 -18.33
N THR A 528 16.19 13.35 -19.42
CA THR A 528 17.65 13.50 -19.63
C THR A 528 18.26 14.68 -18.88
N ALA A 529 17.44 15.69 -18.53
CA ALA A 529 17.89 17.02 -18.10
C ALA A 529 18.85 17.71 -19.10
N SER A 530 18.86 17.29 -20.38
CA SER A 530 19.76 17.83 -21.40
C SER A 530 19.05 18.90 -22.22
N LEU A 531 19.60 20.12 -22.18
CA LEU A 531 19.15 21.24 -23.02
C LEU A 531 19.21 20.89 -24.51
N ALA A 532 20.31 20.26 -24.95
CA ALA A 532 20.47 19.84 -26.35
C ALA A 532 19.41 18.81 -26.79
N VAL A 533 19.01 17.89 -25.91
CA VAL A 533 17.93 16.94 -26.21
C VAL A 533 16.58 17.66 -26.29
N ARG A 534 16.31 18.61 -25.39
CA ARG A 534 15.09 19.43 -25.44
C ARG A 534 14.99 20.21 -26.74
N GLU A 535 16.05 20.91 -27.12
CA GLU A 535 16.10 21.68 -28.38
C GLU A 535 15.92 20.78 -29.60
N ALA A 536 16.61 19.63 -29.65
CA ALA A 536 16.43 18.66 -30.72
C ALA A 536 14.99 18.11 -30.78
N PHE A 537 14.32 17.97 -29.64
CA PHE A 537 12.93 17.50 -29.60
C PHE A 537 11.97 18.58 -30.08
N GLY A 538 12.15 19.84 -29.67
CA GLY A 538 11.39 20.99 -30.17
C GLY A 538 11.53 21.18 -31.68
N ALA A 539 12.75 21.01 -32.21
CA ALA A 539 13.03 21.15 -33.65
C ALA A 539 12.63 19.93 -34.50
N SER A 540 12.33 18.77 -33.90
CA SER A 540 12.09 17.54 -34.65
C SER A 540 10.66 17.44 -35.21
N GLU A 541 10.53 17.28 -36.52
CA GLU A 541 9.26 16.93 -37.19
C GLU A 541 8.95 15.42 -37.16
N TRP A 542 9.90 14.61 -36.69
CA TRP A 542 9.83 13.15 -36.68
C TRP A 542 9.25 12.60 -35.38
N ILE A 543 9.24 13.41 -34.32
CA ILE A 543 8.53 13.11 -33.06
C ILE A 543 7.05 13.48 -33.26
N ARG A 544 6.22 12.43 -33.31
CA ARG A 544 4.76 12.54 -33.46
C ARG A 544 3.99 12.45 -32.14
N PRO A 545 4.37 11.59 -31.18
CA PRO A 545 3.78 11.63 -29.84
C PRO A 545 4.08 12.95 -29.14
N ARG A 546 3.26 13.30 -28.14
CA ARG A 546 3.57 14.43 -27.25
C ARG A 546 4.88 14.16 -26.49
N VAL A 547 5.70 15.17 -26.32
CA VAL A 547 6.83 15.12 -25.39
C VAL A 547 6.33 15.48 -24.00
N VAL A 548 6.69 14.64 -23.02
CA VAL A 548 6.56 14.94 -21.60
C VAL A 548 7.97 15.14 -21.08
N GLU A 549 8.32 16.33 -20.64
CA GLU A 549 9.61 16.55 -20.01
C GLU A 549 9.48 16.46 -18.49
N ALA A 550 10.43 15.76 -17.86
CA ALA A 550 10.55 15.69 -16.41
C ALA A 550 11.98 16.10 -16.02
N SER A 551 12.09 17.15 -15.22
CA SER A 551 13.36 17.77 -14.85
C SER A 551 13.39 18.08 -13.35
N LEU A 552 14.59 18.05 -12.77
CA LEU A 552 14.85 18.46 -11.39
C LEU A 552 15.81 19.64 -11.40
N PHE A 553 15.48 20.69 -10.65
CA PHE A 553 16.27 21.90 -10.46
C PHE A 553 16.70 22.05 -9.00
N ALA A 554 17.65 22.95 -8.73
CA ALA A 554 18.08 23.30 -7.37
C ALA A 554 18.46 22.09 -6.49
N GLY A 555 19.24 21.15 -7.03
CA GLY A 555 19.60 19.92 -6.31
C GLY A 555 18.44 18.97 -6.00
N GLY A 556 17.29 19.13 -6.69
CA GLY A 556 16.08 18.34 -6.46
C GLY A 556 15.04 19.00 -5.55
N ARG A 557 15.27 20.25 -5.11
CA ARG A 557 14.27 21.04 -4.35
C ARG A 557 13.05 21.40 -5.20
N VAL A 558 13.22 21.48 -6.51
CA VAL A 558 12.15 21.77 -7.46
C VAL A 558 12.11 20.69 -8.53
N GLY A 559 10.92 20.14 -8.78
CA GLY A 559 10.64 19.27 -9.91
C GLY A 559 9.70 19.98 -10.89
N ALA A 560 10.04 19.94 -12.18
CA ALA A 560 9.18 20.45 -13.24
C ALA A 560 8.76 19.30 -14.15
N ILE A 561 7.47 19.24 -14.48
CA ILE A 561 6.93 18.36 -15.51
C ILE A 561 6.18 19.21 -16.51
N THR A 562 6.59 19.16 -17.77
CA THR A 562 5.88 19.82 -18.88
C THR A 562 5.29 18.76 -19.79
N VAL A 563 4.11 19.04 -20.35
CA VAL A 563 3.40 18.12 -21.24
C VAL A 563 2.98 18.89 -22.49
N GLU A 564 3.53 18.53 -23.64
CA GLU A 564 3.16 19.17 -24.91
C GLU A 564 1.65 19.09 -25.18
N GLY A 565 1.10 20.20 -25.68
CA GLY A 565 -0.30 20.30 -26.04
C GLY A 565 -0.67 19.52 -27.31
N PRO A 566 -1.96 19.50 -27.70
CA PRO A 566 -2.41 18.88 -28.94
C PRO A 566 -1.61 19.37 -30.16
N GLY A 567 -1.17 18.45 -31.02
CA GLY A 567 -0.33 18.80 -32.18
C GLY A 567 1.09 19.24 -31.82
N ARG A 568 1.53 19.02 -30.56
CA ARG A 568 2.79 19.52 -30.01
C ARG A 568 2.86 21.05 -29.95
N ASN A 569 1.70 21.66 -29.71
CA ASN A 569 1.55 23.09 -29.50
C ASN A 569 0.72 23.35 -28.22
N PRO A 570 1.26 24.04 -27.20
CA PRO A 570 2.66 24.48 -27.09
C PRO A 570 3.63 23.29 -27.11
N SER A 571 4.79 23.52 -27.71
CA SER A 571 5.89 22.55 -27.83
C SER A 571 6.72 22.48 -26.55
N THR A 572 7.63 21.50 -26.46
CA THR A 572 8.53 21.38 -25.30
C THR A 572 9.42 22.62 -25.10
N THR A 573 9.73 23.35 -26.18
CA THR A 573 10.48 24.61 -26.13
C THR A 573 9.60 25.79 -25.70
N ASP A 574 8.34 25.83 -26.12
CA ASP A 574 7.40 26.86 -25.66
C ASP A 574 7.10 26.68 -24.17
N LEU A 575 6.90 25.44 -23.73
CA LEU A 575 6.60 25.12 -22.33
C LEU A 575 7.77 25.40 -21.39
N ILE A 576 9.02 25.22 -21.82
CA ILE A 576 10.16 25.62 -20.99
C ILE A 576 10.36 27.13 -20.98
N ALA A 577 10.10 27.81 -22.11
CA ALA A 577 10.13 29.28 -22.15
C ALA A 577 9.09 29.86 -21.20
N GLU A 578 7.88 29.29 -21.20
CA GLU A 578 6.82 29.65 -20.25
C GLU A 578 7.24 29.35 -18.81
N PHE A 579 7.82 28.17 -18.54
CA PHE A 579 8.35 27.86 -17.21
C PHE A 579 9.36 28.92 -16.75
N TYR A 580 10.29 29.35 -17.62
CA TYR A 580 11.24 30.43 -17.28
C TYR A 580 10.59 31.79 -17.14
N ALA A 581 9.55 32.12 -17.92
CA ALA A 581 8.77 33.34 -17.76
C ALA A 581 8.05 33.34 -16.39
N MET A 582 7.49 32.20 -15.97
CA MET A 582 6.92 32.03 -14.64
C MET A 582 7.97 32.28 -13.54
N LEU A 583 9.22 31.84 -13.71
CA LEU A 583 10.30 32.14 -12.75
C LEU A 583 10.63 33.64 -12.65
N GLN A 584 10.28 34.47 -13.63
CA GLN A 584 10.48 35.91 -13.52
C GLN A 584 9.44 36.57 -12.61
N VAL A 585 8.21 36.06 -12.61
CA VAL A 585 7.09 36.61 -11.84
C VAL A 585 6.87 35.91 -10.50
N GLU A 586 7.61 34.82 -10.24
CA GLU A 586 7.61 34.05 -8.98
C GLU A 586 8.97 34.14 -8.27
N PRO A 587 9.26 35.24 -7.53
CA PRO A 587 10.58 35.49 -6.92
C PRO A 587 11.01 34.38 -5.95
N GLU A 588 10.07 33.76 -5.24
CA GLU A 588 10.38 32.64 -4.33
C GLU A 588 10.91 31.42 -5.10
N LEU A 589 10.23 31.01 -6.17
CA LEU A 589 10.65 29.86 -6.98
C LEU A 589 11.96 30.16 -7.74
N SER A 590 12.08 31.38 -8.26
CA SER A 590 13.29 31.90 -8.91
C SER A 590 14.49 31.83 -7.98
N SER A 591 14.34 32.33 -6.74
CA SER A 591 15.41 32.33 -5.73
C SER A 591 15.87 30.93 -5.38
N ILE A 592 14.98 29.92 -5.40
CA ILE A 592 15.34 28.52 -5.13
C ILE A 592 16.11 27.92 -6.31
N ILE A 593 15.68 28.20 -7.55
CA ILE A 593 16.26 27.63 -8.77
C ILE A 593 17.62 28.23 -9.09
N PHE A 594 17.78 29.53 -8.88
CA PHE A 594 18.98 30.29 -9.19
C PHE A 594 19.85 30.60 -7.95
N ASP A 595 19.55 30.00 -6.78
CA ASP A 595 20.40 30.05 -5.57
C ASP A 595 21.84 29.59 -5.88
N ASP A 596 22.82 30.48 -5.69
CA ASP A 596 24.25 30.25 -5.96
C ASP A 596 24.84 29.01 -5.25
N ASN A 597 24.15 28.51 -4.22
CA ASN A 597 24.60 27.33 -3.48
C ASN A 597 24.33 25.99 -4.19
N TYR A 598 23.55 25.94 -5.27
CA TYR A 598 23.17 24.69 -5.94
C TYR A 598 23.80 24.59 -7.34
N ARG A 599 24.97 23.95 -7.41
CA ARG A 599 25.70 23.66 -8.66
C ARG A 599 24.86 22.86 -9.67
N ILE A 600 24.32 23.52 -10.69
CA ILE A 600 23.76 22.88 -11.91
C ILE A 600 24.83 22.90 -13.00
N TRP A 601 25.42 21.74 -13.32
CA TRP A 601 26.51 21.57 -14.29
C TRP A 601 26.18 22.12 -15.69
N SER A 602 26.61 23.36 -15.99
CA SER A 602 27.06 23.82 -17.31
C SER A 602 27.97 25.04 -17.10
N THR A 603 29.22 25.00 -17.57
CA THR A 603 30.31 25.91 -17.19
C THR A 603 30.04 27.40 -17.42
N ASP A 604 29.11 27.74 -18.32
CA ASP A 604 28.91 29.12 -18.78
C ASP A 604 27.83 29.87 -17.98
N TRP A 605 26.89 29.13 -17.38
CA TRP A 605 25.85 29.68 -16.49
C TRP A 605 26.40 30.10 -15.12
N PHE A 606 27.62 29.68 -14.77
CA PHE A 606 28.19 29.88 -13.43
C PHE A 606 28.91 31.20 -13.24
N GLU A 607 29.30 31.88 -14.31
CA GLU A 607 30.05 33.13 -14.19
C GLU A 607 29.15 34.36 -14.18
N ASP A 608 28.00 34.30 -14.85
CA ASP A 608 27.17 35.47 -15.14
C ASP A 608 25.76 35.03 -15.57
N ALA A 609 24.93 34.64 -14.60
CA ALA A 609 23.58 34.14 -14.83
C ALA A 609 22.72 35.18 -15.57
N ASP A 610 22.90 36.46 -15.29
CA ASP A 610 22.18 37.56 -15.95
C ASP A 610 22.56 37.67 -17.44
N ARG A 611 23.83 37.47 -17.79
CA ARG A 611 24.28 37.45 -19.18
C ARG A 611 23.74 36.26 -19.96
N GLU A 612 23.75 35.06 -19.38
CA GLU A 612 23.23 33.87 -20.06
C GLU A 612 21.70 33.90 -20.15
N LEU A 613 21.02 34.43 -19.13
CA LEU A 613 19.59 34.73 -19.17
C LEU A 613 19.29 35.76 -20.27
N LYS A 614 20.10 36.82 -20.39
CA LYS A 614 19.95 37.82 -21.46
C LYS A 614 20.15 37.22 -22.85
N LYS A 615 21.17 36.39 -23.06
CA LYS A 615 21.37 35.67 -24.34
C LYS A 615 20.19 34.76 -24.68
N LEU A 616 19.64 34.07 -23.68
CA LEU A 616 18.44 33.26 -23.84
C LEU A 616 17.23 34.13 -24.17
N MET A 617 17.05 35.26 -23.50
CA MET A 617 15.99 36.22 -23.79
C MET A 617 16.10 36.79 -25.20
N ASP A 618 17.30 37.14 -25.66
CA ASP A 618 17.54 37.59 -27.03
C ASP A 618 17.21 36.49 -28.04
N HIS A 619 17.53 35.23 -27.72
CA HIS A 619 17.17 34.07 -28.54
C HIS A 619 15.66 33.80 -28.56
N VAL A 620 15.00 33.88 -27.40
CA VAL A 620 13.55 33.70 -27.24
C VAL A 620 12.81 34.83 -27.95
N ALA A 621 13.24 36.08 -27.80
CA ALA A 621 12.71 37.24 -28.50
C ALA A 621 12.86 37.07 -30.02
N SER A 622 14.03 36.64 -30.49
CA SER A 622 14.27 36.34 -31.91
C SER A 622 13.35 35.21 -32.43
N ARG A 623 13.08 34.19 -31.61
CA ARG A 623 12.15 33.10 -31.95
C ARG A 623 10.70 33.57 -31.95
N LEU A 624 10.31 34.41 -30.98
CA LEU A 624 9.01 35.07 -30.93
C LEU A 624 8.79 35.95 -32.15
N GLU A 625 9.77 36.75 -32.56
CA GLU A 625 9.72 37.54 -33.79
C GLU A 625 9.58 36.65 -35.03
N ALA A 626 10.30 35.53 -35.09
CA ALA A 626 10.18 34.57 -36.20
C ALA A 626 8.80 33.87 -36.24
N ILE A 627 8.21 33.57 -35.07
CA ILE A 627 6.87 33.01 -34.93
C ILE A 627 5.81 34.04 -35.33
N LEU A 628 5.96 35.29 -34.88
CA LEU A 628 5.06 36.40 -35.21
C LEU A 628 5.14 36.79 -36.69
N ALA A 629 6.29 36.61 -37.34
CA ALA A 629 6.47 36.84 -38.77
C ALA A 629 5.86 35.74 -39.67
N GLY A 630 5.46 34.59 -39.12
CA GLY A 630 4.85 33.46 -39.83
C GLY A 630 3.36 33.29 -39.49
N SER A 631 2.49 33.98 -40.23
CA SER A 631 1.02 34.04 -40.08
C SER A 631 0.29 32.73 -39.73
N GLY A 632 -0.58 32.77 -38.69
CA GLY A 632 -1.71 31.83 -38.54
C GLY A 632 -2.44 31.74 -37.18
N ALA A 633 -3.33 32.70 -36.89
CA ALA A 633 -4.56 32.60 -36.06
C ALA A 633 -4.52 32.43 -34.51
N ALA A 634 -4.81 33.57 -33.86
CA ALA A 634 -5.89 33.84 -32.89
C ALA A 634 -6.03 33.06 -31.56
N GLY A 635 -5.86 33.82 -30.46
CA GLY A 635 -6.80 33.84 -29.34
C GLY A 635 -6.28 33.28 -28.01
N GLY A 636 -5.83 34.15 -27.11
CA GLY A 636 -5.55 33.81 -25.71
C GLY A 636 -5.01 35.00 -24.94
N GLU A 637 -5.90 35.69 -24.23
CA GLU A 637 -5.63 36.86 -23.39
C GLU A 637 -4.87 36.44 -22.12
N MET A 638 -3.73 37.08 -21.82
CA MET A 638 -2.96 36.87 -20.59
C MET A 638 -3.09 38.13 -19.73
N VAL A 639 -3.79 38.02 -18.60
CA VAL A 639 -3.94 39.08 -17.60
C VAL A 639 -2.85 38.90 -16.55
N LEU A 640 -1.94 39.86 -16.46
CA LEU A 640 -0.93 40.01 -15.42
C LEU A 640 -1.37 41.16 -14.50
N LEU A 641 -1.50 40.89 -13.21
CA LEU A 641 -1.58 41.91 -12.17
C LEU A 641 -0.41 41.66 -11.21
N GLY A 642 0.55 42.57 -11.20
CA GLY A 642 1.64 42.62 -10.23
C GLY A 642 1.33 43.61 -9.11
N GLU A 643 2.09 43.52 -8.02
CA GLU A 643 2.55 44.69 -7.28
C GLU A 643 3.79 44.37 -6.44
N THR A 644 4.74 45.30 -6.51
CA THR A 644 6.03 45.38 -5.82
C THR A 644 5.88 46.05 -4.46
N VAL A 645 6.60 45.60 -3.42
CA VAL A 645 6.92 46.46 -2.26
C VAL A 645 8.38 46.29 -1.80
N GLU A 646 8.95 47.42 -1.43
CA GLU A 646 10.34 47.80 -1.22
C GLU A 646 11.04 47.20 0.02
N ARG A 647 12.37 47.30 -0.01
CA ARG A 647 13.33 46.94 1.04
C ARG A 647 13.77 48.20 1.78
N SER A 648 13.95 48.14 3.10
CA SER A 648 14.82 49.09 3.83
C SER A 648 15.50 48.42 5.03
N ASP A 649 16.67 48.97 5.36
CA ASP A 649 17.83 48.34 6.00
C ASP A 649 17.92 48.48 7.54
N GLU A 650 18.64 47.50 8.11
CA GLU A 650 19.66 47.52 9.20
C GLU A 650 19.50 48.24 10.58
N GLN A 651 19.83 47.43 11.61
CA GLN A 651 20.79 47.65 12.74
C GLN A 651 20.29 47.92 14.21
N PRO A 652 21.12 47.61 15.25
CA PRO A 652 20.81 46.66 16.36
C PRO A 652 20.70 47.31 17.76
N VAL A 653 20.15 46.61 18.77
CA VAL A 653 20.28 47.05 20.19
C VAL A 653 20.35 45.88 21.20
N GLU A 654 21.10 46.15 22.27
CA GLU A 654 21.69 45.34 23.34
C GLU A 654 20.73 44.72 24.38
N ALA A 655 21.31 43.81 25.17
CA ALA A 655 20.71 43.11 26.30
C ALA A 655 20.47 44.00 27.53
N SER A 656 19.41 43.69 28.30
CA SER A 656 19.37 43.95 29.74
C SER A 656 18.48 42.93 30.46
N THR A 657 18.94 42.53 31.64
CA THR A 657 18.35 41.57 32.58
C THR A 657 17.35 42.26 33.52
N SER A 658 16.28 41.56 33.90
CA SER A 658 15.68 41.75 35.24
C SER A 658 14.98 40.47 35.72
N GLN A 659 15.14 40.21 37.02
CA GLN A 659 14.60 39.07 37.75
C GLN A 659 13.18 39.35 38.22
N GLY A 660 12.36 38.28 38.25
CA GLY A 660 11.15 38.18 39.04
C GLY A 660 10.65 36.73 39.00
N GLY A 661 10.45 36.11 40.16
CA GLY A 661 9.69 34.87 40.30
C GLY A 661 8.82 34.98 41.56
N PRO A 662 8.15 33.90 42.00
CA PRO A 662 7.42 32.90 41.25
C PRO A 662 5.91 32.99 41.58
N GLU A 663 5.03 32.70 40.61
CA GLU A 663 3.64 32.33 40.91
C GLU A 663 3.43 30.87 40.46
N GLU A 664 3.20 30.00 41.44
CA GLU A 664 2.79 28.61 41.27
C GLU A 664 1.31 28.54 40.92
N LEU A 665 0.97 27.94 39.78
CA LEU A 665 -0.39 27.46 39.45
C LEU A 665 -0.30 26.14 38.66
N ASP A 666 -0.73 25.07 39.32
CA ASP A 666 -1.15 23.72 38.84
C ASP A 666 -0.57 23.19 37.52
N ASP A 667 0.47 22.34 37.63
CA ASP A 667 1.06 21.58 36.52
C ASP A 667 0.16 20.42 36.05
N GLU A 668 -0.57 20.62 34.95
CA GLU A 668 -0.80 19.51 34.02
C GLU A 668 0.56 19.10 33.41
N PRO A 669 0.85 17.79 33.24
CA PRO A 669 2.14 17.37 32.69
C PRO A 669 2.32 17.95 31.28
N LEU A 670 3.20 18.94 31.14
CA LEU A 670 3.60 19.47 29.86
C LEU A 670 4.37 18.38 29.10
N PHE A 671 3.92 18.10 27.89
CA PHE A 671 4.62 17.25 26.93
C PHE A 671 5.23 18.14 25.85
N VAL A 672 6.41 17.76 25.35
CA VAL A 672 7.09 18.50 24.27
C VAL A 672 6.26 18.46 22.99
N GLU A 673 5.88 19.64 22.50
CA GLU A 673 5.22 19.84 21.21
C GLU A 673 6.11 20.61 20.22
N VAL A 674 5.74 20.59 18.94
CA VAL A 674 6.40 21.44 17.94
C VAL A 674 6.09 22.91 18.26
N GLY A 675 7.14 23.70 18.44
CA GLY A 675 7.09 25.09 18.88
C GLY A 675 7.67 25.30 20.27
N ASP A 676 7.81 24.23 21.07
CA ASP A 676 8.40 24.30 22.39
C ASP A 676 9.94 24.37 22.32
N THR A 677 10.53 25.13 23.24
CA THR A 677 11.95 25.03 23.56
C THR A 677 12.13 24.00 24.68
N VAL A 678 13.01 23.02 24.47
CA VAL A 678 13.36 21.99 25.44
C VAL A 678 14.77 22.22 25.98
N LEU A 679 14.91 22.24 27.29
CA LEU A 679 16.18 22.18 27.99
C LEU A 679 16.45 20.72 28.36
N TYR A 680 17.60 20.18 27.96
CA TYR A 680 17.95 18.77 28.15
C TYR A 680 19.43 18.59 28.45
N HIS A 681 19.82 17.46 29.01
CA HIS A 681 21.23 17.08 29.11
C HIS A 681 21.44 15.61 28.73
N GLU A 682 22.63 15.30 28.25
CA GLU A 682 23.02 13.93 27.89
C GLU A 682 23.50 13.18 29.14
N MET A 683 23.06 11.95 29.33
CA MET A 683 23.50 11.12 30.46
C MET A 683 24.97 10.71 30.29
N GLY A 684 25.80 11.00 31.29
CA GLY A 684 27.20 10.57 31.34
C GLY A 684 28.24 11.59 30.86
N CYS A 685 27.82 12.73 30.30
CA CYS A 685 28.65 13.93 30.23
C CYS A 685 28.31 14.83 31.44
N GLY A 686 29.21 15.71 31.89
CA GLY A 686 28.92 16.63 33.00
C GLY A 686 27.62 17.40 32.78
N GLN A 687 27.02 17.99 33.82
CA GLN A 687 25.70 18.68 33.80
C GLN A 687 25.60 19.90 32.85
N ASP A 688 25.92 19.72 31.58
CA ASP A 688 25.90 20.71 30.52
C ASP A 688 24.50 20.72 29.92
N ILE A 689 23.67 21.66 30.37
CA ILE A 689 22.29 21.80 29.95
C ILE A 689 22.29 22.43 28.55
N ARG A 690 21.78 21.70 27.57
CA ARG A 690 21.61 22.14 26.18
C ARG A 690 20.17 22.57 25.93
N ARG A 691 20.00 23.49 24.98
CA ARG A 691 18.71 24.03 24.54
C ARG A 691 18.40 23.51 23.14
N ALA A 692 17.14 23.19 22.85
CA ALA A 692 16.67 22.90 21.50
C ALA A 692 15.23 23.36 21.30
N THR A 693 14.95 24.14 20.26
CA THR A 693 13.59 24.55 19.86
C THR A 693 13.13 23.69 18.70
N VAL A 694 12.08 22.90 18.91
CA VAL A 694 11.58 21.96 17.91
C VAL A 694 10.64 22.69 16.95
N VAL A 695 10.96 22.71 15.66
CA VAL A 695 10.16 23.42 14.63
C VAL A 695 9.85 22.53 13.43
N ARG A 696 8.77 22.82 12.71
CA ARG A 696 8.47 22.20 11.39
C ARG A 696 9.30 22.80 10.24
N GLY A 697 10.12 23.81 10.53
CA GLY A 697 10.92 24.58 9.58
C GLY A 697 12.39 24.14 9.51
N LYS A 698 13.26 24.91 8.84
CA LYS A 698 14.69 24.59 8.71
C LYS A 698 15.41 24.55 10.06
N ASP A 699 16.41 23.69 10.17
CA ASP A 699 17.36 23.70 11.28
C ASP A 699 18.16 25.01 11.31
N ASP A 700 18.43 25.53 12.50
CA ASP A 700 19.43 26.58 12.73
C ASP A 700 20.23 26.21 13.99
N PRO A 701 21.35 25.47 13.84
CA PRO A 701 22.16 25.03 14.98
C PRO A 701 22.75 26.19 15.78
N ALA A 702 22.98 27.35 15.17
CA ALA A 702 23.52 28.53 15.85
C ALA A 702 22.50 29.15 16.81
N LYS A 703 21.20 28.95 16.55
CA LYS A 703 20.09 29.38 17.41
C LYS A 703 19.44 28.24 18.19
N ALA A 704 20.07 27.06 18.20
CA ALA A 704 19.52 25.86 18.81
C ALA A 704 18.12 25.47 18.28
N ILE A 705 17.84 25.71 17.00
CA ILE A 705 16.58 25.33 16.35
C ILE A 705 16.78 24.01 15.62
N ILE A 706 15.96 23.02 15.92
CA ILE A 706 16.01 21.70 15.31
C ILE A 706 14.68 21.37 14.64
N ASN A 707 14.75 20.82 13.43
CA ASN A 707 13.59 20.35 12.71
C ASN A 707 13.00 19.12 13.41
N ASP A 708 11.67 19.00 13.41
CA ASP A 708 10.90 17.92 14.02
C ASP A 708 11.20 16.51 13.47
N ASN A 709 11.90 16.39 12.34
CA ASN A 709 12.37 15.12 11.78
C ASN A 709 13.76 14.67 12.25
N LYS A 710 14.49 15.49 13.03
CA LYS A 710 15.82 15.11 13.54
C LYS A 710 15.71 14.06 14.63
N PRO A 711 16.65 13.09 14.73
CA PRO A 711 16.57 12.03 15.74
C PRO A 711 16.37 12.54 17.18
N LEU A 712 17.02 13.66 17.53
CA LEU A 712 16.85 14.31 18.82
C LEU A 712 15.43 14.91 18.97
N ALA A 713 14.91 15.63 17.97
CA ALA A 713 13.57 16.21 18.02
C ALA A 713 12.48 15.12 18.07
N VAL A 714 12.64 14.05 17.29
CA VAL A 714 11.73 12.90 17.26
C VAL A 714 11.69 12.19 18.61
N ALA A 715 12.84 12.05 19.28
CA ALA A 715 12.93 11.44 20.60
C ALA A 715 12.35 12.34 21.71
N LEU A 716 12.49 13.66 21.57
CA LEU A 716 11.96 14.63 22.55
C LEU A 716 10.45 14.83 22.42
N LEU A 717 9.88 14.79 21.22
CA LEU A 717 8.45 15.05 20.98
C LEU A 717 7.55 14.05 21.73
N GLY A 718 6.64 14.57 22.55
CA GLY A 718 5.75 13.78 23.40
C GLY A 718 6.35 13.34 24.74
N ALA A 719 7.60 13.70 25.04
CA ALA A 719 8.21 13.43 26.34
C ALA A 719 7.80 14.47 27.38
N ALA A 720 7.67 14.06 28.64
CA ALA A 720 7.39 14.96 29.77
C ALA A 720 8.68 15.50 30.42
N ALA A 721 8.58 16.62 31.15
CA ALA A 721 9.70 17.09 31.97
C ALA A 721 10.08 16.04 33.04
N GLY A 722 11.36 15.72 33.14
CA GLY A 722 11.91 14.65 33.99
C GLY A 722 12.03 13.28 33.33
N GLU A 723 11.52 13.10 32.10
CA GLU A 723 11.61 11.85 31.35
C GLU A 723 12.96 11.70 30.65
N THR A 724 13.50 10.47 30.66
CA THR A 724 14.70 10.10 29.89
C THR A 724 14.29 9.48 28.57
N VAL A 725 14.75 10.05 27.46
CA VAL A 725 14.48 9.59 26.11
C VAL A 725 15.77 9.12 25.42
N THR A 726 15.68 8.00 24.70
CA THR A 726 16.83 7.45 23.97
C THR A 726 16.84 7.98 22.53
N VAL A 727 17.87 8.75 22.19
CA VAL A 727 18.12 9.24 20.84
C VAL A 727 18.90 8.20 20.04
N ARG A 728 18.25 7.62 19.03
CA ARG A 728 18.89 6.64 18.12
C ARG A 728 19.61 7.34 16.97
N GLN A 729 20.94 7.24 16.95
CA GLN A 729 21.77 7.70 15.84
C GLN A 729 22.28 6.49 15.02
N PRO A 730 22.72 6.68 13.77
CA PRO A 730 23.12 5.57 12.89
C PRO A 730 24.23 4.65 13.43
N THR A 731 25.02 5.11 14.41
CA THR A 731 26.18 4.39 14.96
C THR A 731 26.20 4.30 16.50
N SER A 732 25.20 4.83 17.21
CA SER A 732 25.15 4.84 18.68
C SER A 732 23.74 5.17 19.21
N GLU A 733 23.45 4.78 20.44
CA GLU A 733 22.28 5.24 21.20
C GLU A 733 22.75 6.18 22.32
N LEU A 734 22.00 7.25 22.56
CA LEU A 734 22.32 8.29 23.53
C LEU A 734 21.10 8.61 24.38
N ASP A 735 21.20 8.45 25.70
CA ASP A 735 20.12 8.79 26.60
C ASP A 735 20.17 10.27 26.99
N VAL A 736 19.04 10.94 26.84
CA VAL A 736 18.85 12.36 27.08
C VAL A 736 17.75 12.55 28.11
N VAL A 737 18.01 13.34 29.15
CA VAL A 737 16.99 13.69 30.15
C VAL A 737 16.38 15.03 29.78
N VAL A 738 15.05 15.10 29.72
CA VAL A 738 14.29 16.33 29.54
C VAL A 738 14.25 17.08 30.86
N ASN A 739 14.93 18.22 30.95
CA ASN A 739 15.00 18.99 32.21
C ASN A 739 13.78 19.89 32.38
N ARG A 740 13.42 20.62 31.32
CA ARG A 740 12.33 21.62 31.34
C ARG A 740 11.82 21.88 29.93
N ILE A 741 10.53 22.17 29.83
CA ILE A 741 9.85 22.57 28.59
C ILE A 741 9.46 24.04 28.75
N GLU A 742 9.90 24.88 27.82
CA GLU A 742 9.56 26.30 27.71
C GLU A 742 8.63 26.47 26.50
N ARG A 743 7.34 26.68 26.76
CA ARG A 743 6.33 26.96 25.74
C ARG A 743 6.22 28.48 25.54
N PRO A 744 6.28 29.00 24.30
CA PRO A 744 6.09 30.43 24.08
C PRO A 744 4.68 30.85 24.53
N GLU A 745 4.59 31.89 25.36
CA GLU A 745 3.33 32.40 25.90
C GLU A 745 2.34 32.72 24.77
N ARG A 746 1.13 32.15 24.86
CA ARG A 746 0.00 32.59 24.05
C ARG A 746 -0.58 33.81 24.77
N GLU A 747 -0.69 34.94 24.07
CA GLU A 747 -1.49 36.06 24.60
C GLU A 747 -2.90 35.54 24.93
N ASN A 748 -3.25 35.66 26.21
CA ASN A 748 -4.53 35.25 26.77
C ASN A 748 -5.67 36.04 26.11
N GLY A 749 -6.40 35.41 25.21
CA GLY A 749 -7.73 35.84 24.80
C GLY A 749 -8.77 35.28 25.77
N GLU A 750 -9.15 36.09 26.74
CA GLU A 750 -10.22 35.83 27.71
C GLU A 750 -11.53 35.42 27.04
N ALA A 751 -12.32 34.61 27.75
CA ALA A 751 -13.68 34.26 27.39
C ALA A 751 -14.53 35.52 27.17
N MET A 752 -14.99 35.76 25.93
CA MET A 752 -15.98 36.78 25.63
C MET A 752 -17.33 36.17 25.24
N VAL A 753 -18.32 36.71 25.94
CA VAL A 753 -19.75 36.43 25.94
C VAL A 753 -20.38 36.58 24.56
N ALA A 754 -21.42 35.78 24.32
CA ALA A 754 -22.28 35.84 23.15
C ALA A 754 -22.83 37.26 22.86
N GLY A 755 -22.78 37.65 21.58
CA GLY A 755 -23.74 38.57 20.97
C GLY A 755 -23.21 39.95 20.55
N ALA A 756 -22.69 40.06 19.33
CA ALA A 756 -22.84 41.22 18.44
C ALA A 756 -22.34 40.86 17.04
N SER A 757 -23.03 41.30 15.98
CA SER A 757 -22.53 41.23 14.60
C SER A 757 -21.27 42.09 14.47
N THR A 758 -20.13 41.48 14.11
CA THR A 758 -18.90 42.21 13.81
C THR A 758 -19.01 42.81 12.42
N SER A 759 -19.14 44.13 12.35
CA SER A 759 -18.92 44.90 11.12
C SER A 759 -17.46 45.35 11.09
N VAL A 760 -16.67 44.82 10.16
CA VAL A 760 -15.31 45.28 9.88
C VAL A 760 -15.31 45.77 8.42
N ASP A 761 -14.88 47.01 8.19
CA ASP A 761 -14.70 47.62 6.86
C ASP A 761 -15.87 47.45 5.85
N GLY A 762 -17.11 47.60 6.33
CA GLY A 762 -18.31 47.60 5.49
C GLY A 762 -18.81 46.22 5.06
N VAL A 763 -18.23 45.13 5.59
CA VAL A 763 -18.70 43.76 5.39
C VAL A 763 -19.44 43.28 6.65
N GLU A 764 -20.74 42.98 6.51
CA GLU A 764 -21.58 42.50 7.60
C GLU A 764 -21.54 40.97 7.68
N LEU A 765 -21.01 40.43 8.78
CA LEU A 765 -20.99 39.00 9.06
C LEU A 765 -22.06 38.61 10.08
N ALA A 766 -22.81 37.55 9.78
CA ALA A 766 -23.73 36.97 10.75
C ALA A 766 -22.96 36.18 11.83
N PRO A 767 -23.43 36.15 13.08
CA PRO A 767 -22.77 35.37 14.11
C PRO A 767 -22.82 33.87 13.82
N TYR A 768 -21.71 33.16 14.00
CA TYR A 768 -21.68 31.71 13.86
C TYR A 768 -22.37 31.02 15.04
N LYS A 769 -23.26 30.07 14.75
CA LYS A 769 -23.95 29.27 15.76
C LYS A 769 -23.35 27.87 15.79
N GLU A 770 -22.66 27.55 16.87
CA GLU A 770 -22.11 26.22 17.12
C GLU A 770 -23.21 25.25 17.59
N TRP A 771 -23.20 24.03 17.05
CA TRP A 771 -24.06 22.96 17.55
C TRP A 771 -23.47 22.37 18.84
N ARG A 772 -24.25 22.42 19.93
CA ARG A 772 -23.90 21.86 21.24
C ARG A 772 -24.97 20.87 21.68
N GLY A 773 -24.86 19.63 21.21
CA GLY A 773 -25.76 18.54 21.58
C GLY A 773 -25.01 17.24 21.86
N GLU A 774 -25.73 16.26 22.39
CA GLU A 774 -25.21 14.90 22.53
C GLU A 774 -25.47 14.11 21.25
N ALA A 775 -24.53 13.25 20.88
CA ALA A 775 -24.64 12.39 19.71
C ALA A 775 -24.69 10.92 20.12
N ALA A 776 -25.60 10.17 19.50
CA ALA A 776 -25.60 8.72 19.65
C ALA A 776 -24.35 8.14 18.96
N ASP A 777 -23.69 7.20 19.64
CA ASP A 777 -22.54 6.48 19.09
C ASP A 777 -22.93 5.79 17.77
N PRO A 778 -22.38 6.21 16.61
CA PRO A 778 -22.76 5.65 15.31
C PRO A 778 -22.39 4.16 15.17
N ARG A 779 -21.53 3.62 16.03
CA ARG A 779 -21.19 2.18 16.07
C ARG A 779 -22.33 1.34 16.66
N ARG A 780 -23.21 1.95 17.45
CA ARG A 780 -24.31 1.29 18.17
C ARG A 780 -25.68 1.74 17.67
N ALA A 781 -25.77 2.91 17.04
CA ALA A 781 -27.02 3.48 16.56
C ALA A 781 -27.52 2.82 15.26
N SER A 782 -28.85 2.73 15.13
CA SER A 782 -29.47 2.37 13.85
C SER A 782 -29.24 3.47 12.81
N ARG A 783 -29.30 3.14 11.51
CA ARG A 783 -29.11 4.11 10.42
C ARG A 783 -30.06 5.31 10.48
N GLY A 784 -31.29 5.12 10.97
CA GLY A 784 -32.26 6.21 11.14
C GLY A 784 -31.88 7.11 12.30
N SER A 785 -31.55 6.54 13.46
CA SER A 785 -31.12 7.29 14.65
C SER A 785 -29.80 8.03 14.42
N ALA A 786 -28.86 7.42 13.71
CA ALA A 786 -27.59 8.05 13.34
C ALA A 786 -27.73 9.16 12.28
N ALA A 787 -28.86 9.25 11.58
CA ALA A 787 -29.14 10.34 10.64
C ALA A 787 -29.68 11.59 11.34
N GLU A 788 -30.24 11.46 12.55
CA GLU A 788 -30.80 12.60 13.28
C GLU A 788 -29.71 13.56 13.76
N THR A 789 -28.56 13.07 14.24
CA THR A 789 -27.45 13.94 14.68
C THR A 789 -26.86 14.78 13.54
N PRO A 790 -26.48 14.22 12.37
CA PRO A 790 -26.07 15.04 11.23
C PRO A 790 -27.15 16.02 10.79
N CYS A 791 -28.43 15.64 10.85
CA CYS A 791 -29.52 16.54 10.51
C CYS A 791 -29.59 17.74 11.47
N ALA A 792 -29.47 17.51 12.78
CA ALA A 792 -29.44 18.57 13.80
C ALA A 792 -28.20 19.47 13.67
N ILE A 793 -27.03 18.90 13.34
CA ILE A 793 -25.82 19.69 13.07
C ILE A 793 -26.03 20.59 11.84
N ILE A 794 -26.62 20.07 10.77
CA ILE A 794 -26.91 20.84 9.55
C ILE A 794 -27.97 21.92 9.81
N GLU A 795 -28.95 21.66 10.70
CA GLU A 795 -29.95 22.66 11.12
C GLU A 795 -29.32 23.86 11.84
N THR A 796 -28.31 23.61 12.67
CA THR A 796 -27.65 24.68 13.46
C THR A 796 -26.50 25.34 12.70
N GLU A 797 -25.61 24.56 12.11
CA GLU A 797 -24.35 25.04 11.50
C GLU A 797 -24.41 25.17 9.96
N GLY A 798 -25.50 24.74 9.31
CA GLY A 798 -25.64 24.78 7.86
C GLY A 798 -25.68 26.21 7.29
N PRO A 799 -25.15 26.44 6.06
CA PRO A 799 -24.41 25.51 5.21
C PRO A 799 -23.06 25.06 5.82
N VAL A 800 -22.76 23.76 5.82
CA VAL A 800 -21.59 23.17 6.51
C VAL A 800 -20.92 22.09 5.66
N LEU A 801 -19.59 21.95 5.73
CA LEU A 801 -18.89 20.86 5.06
C LEU A 801 -19.21 19.51 5.72
N ALA A 802 -19.44 18.46 4.92
CA ALA A 802 -19.75 17.13 5.46
C ALA A 802 -18.65 16.60 6.40
N ASN A 803 -17.37 16.88 6.09
CA ASN A 803 -16.25 16.50 6.94
C ASN A 803 -16.36 17.12 8.35
N ARG A 804 -16.77 18.39 8.46
CA ARG A 804 -16.98 19.07 9.73
C ARG A 804 -18.15 18.46 10.49
N ALA A 805 -19.29 18.25 9.82
CA ALA A 805 -20.45 17.62 10.43
C ALA A 805 -20.12 16.23 11.02
N TYR A 806 -19.30 15.44 10.31
CA TYR A 806 -18.85 14.14 10.81
C TYR A 806 -17.91 14.25 12.01
N GLN A 807 -16.99 15.22 12.01
CA GLN A 807 -16.12 15.43 13.16
C GLN A 807 -16.90 15.84 14.41
N ILE A 808 -17.89 16.71 14.26
CA ILE A 808 -18.77 17.14 15.36
C ILE A 808 -19.55 15.94 15.91
N HIS A 809 -20.17 15.12 15.03
CA HIS A 809 -20.88 13.91 15.44
C HIS A 809 -19.95 12.98 16.25
N VAL A 810 -18.78 12.69 15.71
CA VAL A 810 -17.80 11.74 16.31
C VAL A 810 -17.32 12.24 17.67
N ARG A 811 -16.96 13.52 17.80
CA ARG A 811 -16.53 14.11 19.08
C ARG A 811 -17.67 14.10 20.10
N ALA A 812 -18.88 14.47 19.70
CA ALA A 812 -20.06 14.46 20.57
C ALA A 812 -20.52 13.05 20.97
N SER A 813 -20.00 12.01 20.31
CA SER A 813 -20.23 10.60 20.66
C SER A 813 -19.13 10.00 21.55
N GLY A 814 -18.15 10.81 21.99
CA GLY A 814 -16.99 10.35 22.78
C GLY A 814 -15.97 9.54 21.98
N ILE A 815 -16.01 9.61 20.64
CA ILE A 815 -15.06 8.91 19.76
C ILE A 815 -13.92 9.86 19.40
N GLN A 816 -12.66 9.40 19.57
CA GLN A 816 -11.49 10.26 19.36
C GLN A 816 -11.16 10.53 17.89
N ARG A 817 -11.48 9.61 16.96
CA ARG A 817 -11.06 9.73 15.55
C ARG A 817 -12.09 9.20 14.56
N LEU A 818 -12.25 9.90 13.44
CA LEU A 818 -13.09 9.49 12.32
C LEU A 818 -12.35 8.49 11.41
N GLY A 819 -12.60 7.19 11.61
CA GLY A 819 -12.05 6.12 10.77
C GLY A 819 -12.85 5.86 9.47
N PRO A 820 -12.30 5.08 8.50
CA PRO A 820 -12.94 4.82 7.20
C PRO A 820 -14.30 4.12 7.30
N GLN A 821 -14.47 3.20 8.25
CA GLN A 821 -15.75 2.50 8.47
C GLN A 821 -16.83 3.45 8.98
N LEU A 822 -16.48 4.32 9.93
CA LEU A 822 -17.39 5.31 10.52
C LEU A 822 -17.81 6.36 9.48
N ARG A 823 -16.87 6.80 8.64
CA ARG A 823 -17.17 7.68 7.50
C ARG A 823 -18.14 7.02 6.52
N ARG A 824 -17.91 5.77 6.11
CA ARG A 824 -18.84 5.03 5.23
C ARG A 824 -20.22 4.83 5.86
N PHE A 825 -20.31 4.75 7.18
CA PHE A 825 -21.59 4.67 7.88
C PHE A 825 -22.34 6.02 7.84
N LEU A 826 -21.65 7.13 8.17
CA LEU A 826 -22.20 8.48 8.11
C LEU A 826 -22.57 8.91 6.69
N ASP A 827 -21.77 8.53 5.68
CA ASP A 827 -22.10 8.75 4.26
C ASP A 827 -23.42 8.08 3.87
N ARG A 828 -23.70 6.88 4.41
CA ARG A 828 -24.98 6.17 4.17
C ARG A 828 -26.14 6.83 4.91
N ALA A 829 -25.92 7.37 6.11
CA ALA A 829 -26.92 8.13 6.85
C ALA A 829 -27.26 9.44 6.11
N LEU A 830 -26.25 10.15 5.61
CA LEU A 830 -26.41 11.36 4.83
C LEU A 830 -27.09 11.11 3.48
N ALA A 831 -26.72 10.01 2.79
CA ALA A 831 -27.41 9.58 1.57
C ALA A 831 -28.90 9.30 1.78
N LYS A 832 -29.29 8.89 2.99
CA LYS A 832 -30.70 8.75 3.36
C LYS A 832 -31.36 10.10 3.54
N LEU A 833 -30.72 11.05 4.25
CA LEU A 833 -31.26 12.41 4.41
C LEU A 833 -31.42 13.14 3.06
N GLU A 834 -30.47 12.96 2.14
CA GLU A 834 -30.53 13.51 0.78
C GLU A 834 -31.71 12.88 -0.01
N ARG A 835 -31.85 11.55 0.02
CA ARG A 835 -32.95 10.84 -0.64
C ARG A 835 -34.32 11.22 -0.08
N ASP A 836 -34.40 11.42 1.24
CA ASP A 836 -35.63 11.79 1.93
C ASP A 836 -35.95 13.30 1.80
N GLY A 837 -35.13 14.06 1.06
CA GLY A 837 -35.32 15.50 0.84
C GLY A 837 -35.10 16.37 2.09
N ARG A 838 -34.56 15.81 3.17
CA ARG A 838 -34.31 16.53 4.44
C ARG A 838 -33.04 17.36 4.42
N VAL A 839 -32.11 17.09 3.50
CA VAL A 839 -30.82 17.78 3.33
C VAL A 839 -30.53 17.93 1.85
N VAL A 840 -30.02 19.09 1.45
CA VAL A 840 -29.45 19.33 0.12
C VAL A 840 -27.93 19.17 0.20
N VAL A 841 -27.36 18.43 -0.76
CA VAL A 841 -25.93 18.14 -0.84
C VAL A 841 -25.37 18.76 -2.12
N GLU A 842 -24.55 19.79 -1.96
CA GLU A 842 -23.92 20.49 -3.07
C GLU A 842 -22.49 19.98 -3.28
N ARG A 843 -22.22 19.50 -4.49
CA ARG A 843 -20.95 18.89 -4.89
C ARG A 843 -20.30 19.74 -5.98
N ALA A 844 -19.00 19.95 -5.91
CA ALA A 844 -18.26 20.64 -6.95
C ALA A 844 -18.28 19.83 -8.27
N THR A 845 -18.19 20.53 -9.40
CA THR A 845 -18.26 19.94 -10.74
C THR A 845 -17.19 18.86 -10.92
N GLY A 846 -17.63 17.61 -11.13
CA GLY A 846 -16.74 16.45 -11.31
C GLY A 846 -16.37 15.69 -10.03
N GLU A 847 -16.74 16.18 -8.84
CA GLU A 847 -16.53 15.45 -7.59
C GLU A 847 -17.61 14.38 -7.34
N ARG A 848 -17.18 13.20 -6.88
CA ARG A 848 -18.07 12.11 -6.43
C ARG A 848 -17.95 11.94 -4.91
N GLY A 849 -19.09 11.76 -4.24
CA GLY A 849 -19.17 11.48 -2.79
C GLY A 849 -19.50 12.71 -1.93
N TYR A 850 -19.21 12.63 -0.64
CA TYR A 850 -19.58 13.67 0.35
C TYR A 850 -18.38 14.42 0.94
N ARG A 851 -17.13 13.97 0.70
CA ARG A 851 -15.95 14.41 1.45
C ARG A 851 -15.79 15.94 1.53
N ASN A 852 -16.02 16.63 0.41
CA ASN A 852 -15.94 18.09 0.29
C ASN A 852 -17.32 18.73 0.03
N ALA A 853 -18.40 17.96 0.12
CA ALA A 853 -19.73 18.46 -0.18
C ALA A 853 -20.22 19.43 0.89
N VAL A 854 -20.93 20.47 0.45
CA VAL A 854 -21.61 21.43 1.33
C VAL A 854 -23.02 20.91 1.61
N LEU A 855 -23.37 20.86 2.89
CA LEU A 855 -24.63 20.33 3.40
C LEU A 855 -25.48 21.47 3.94
N ARG A 856 -26.75 21.54 3.53
CA ARG A 856 -27.70 22.54 4.05
C ARG A 856 -29.13 22.00 4.06
N LYS A 857 -30.04 22.74 4.69
CA LYS A 857 -31.48 22.48 4.54
C LYS A 857 -31.99 23.01 3.19
N PRO A 858 -33.04 22.40 2.63
CA PRO A 858 -33.68 22.92 1.42
C PRO A 858 -34.10 24.39 1.52
N GLU A 859 -34.58 24.80 2.71
CA GLU A 859 -35.15 26.13 2.98
C GLU A 859 -34.12 27.18 3.42
N THR A 860 -32.85 26.81 3.58
CA THR A 860 -31.79 27.75 3.97
C THR A 860 -31.02 28.26 2.76
N ASP A 861 -30.58 29.52 2.84
CA ASP A 861 -29.74 30.16 1.82
C ASP A 861 -28.53 29.30 1.44
N GLN A 862 -28.20 29.29 0.15
CA GLN A 862 -27.08 28.53 -0.40
C GLN A 862 -25.73 29.04 0.13
N VAL A 863 -25.64 30.33 0.43
CA VAL A 863 -24.43 30.99 0.89
C VAL A 863 -24.75 31.90 2.07
N ARG A 864 -23.97 31.80 3.14
CA ARG A 864 -24.15 32.62 4.34
C ARG A 864 -22.80 33.05 4.89
N MET A 865 -22.48 34.34 4.78
CA MET A 865 -21.26 34.93 5.34
C MET A 865 -21.39 35.04 6.86
N ARG A 866 -20.49 34.39 7.60
CA ARG A 866 -20.50 34.33 9.06
C ARG A 866 -19.12 34.60 9.63
N ASP A 867 -19.05 34.96 10.90
CA ASP A 867 -17.78 34.90 11.63
C ASP A 867 -17.21 33.46 11.62
N ILE A 868 -15.91 33.31 11.87
CA ILE A 868 -15.25 32.00 11.77
C ILE A 868 -15.75 31.02 12.85
N GLY A 869 -16.17 31.53 14.03
CA GLY A 869 -16.55 30.71 15.18
C GLY A 869 -15.44 29.71 15.57
N PRO A 870 -15.79 28.50 16.04
CA PRO A 870 -14.82 27.45 16.39
C PRO A 870 -14.28 26.69 15.16
N ARG A 871 -14.51 27.19 13.94
CA ARG A 871 -14.05 26.54 12.71
C ARG A 871 -12.57 26.82 12.48
N SER A 872 -11.85 25.84 11.98
CA SER A 872 -10.59 26.15 11.28
C SER A 872 -10.88 26.71 9.90
N PHE A 873 -9.93 27.43 9.30
CA PHE A 873 -10.10 28.02 7.97
C PHE A 873 -10.47 26.98 6.90
N ASP A 874 -9.96 25.75 7.03
CA ASP A 874 -10.26 24.66 6.11
C ASP A 874 -11.67 24.06 6.26
N GLU A 875 -12.42 24.51 7.26
CA GLU A 875 -13.80 24.10 7.50
C GLU A 875 -14.85 25.10 6.99
N VAL A 876 -14.44 26.26 6.48
CA VAL A 876 -15.34 27.30 5.93
C VAL A 876 -15.77 26.96 4.51
N PRO A 877 -17.06 26.72 4.19
CA PRO A 877 -17.52 26.38 2.84
C PRO A 877 -16.94 27.30 1.75
N GLY A 878 -16.53 26.73 0.60
CA GLY A 878 -15.93 27.52 -0.49
C GLY A 878 -16.86 28.60 -1.02
N SER A 879 -18.18 28.36 -1.03
CA SER A 879 -19.18 29.36 -1.42
C SER A 879 -19.29 30.52 -0.42
N GLU A 880 -19.16 30.27 0.88
CA GLU A 880 -19.10 31.29 1.93
C GLU A 880 -17.83 32.14 1.77
N LEU A 881 -16.69 31.50 1.49
CA LEU A 881 -15.42 32.18 1.23
C LEU A 881 -15.48 33.04 -0.04
N ALA A 882 -16.06 32.52 -1.12
CA ALA A 882 -16.23 33.23 -2.40
C ALA A 882 -17.09 34.50 -2.23
N ALA A 883 -18.19 34.40 -1.47
CA ALA A 883 -19.04 35.55 -1.17
C ALA A 883 -18.29 36.61 -0.34
N LEU A 884 -17.46 36.18 0.62
CA LEU A 884 -16.67 37.08 1.45
C LEU A 884 -15.57 37.78 0.65
N VAL A 885 -14.84 37.05 -0.21
CA VAL A 885 -13.89 37.64 -1.17
C VAL A 885 -14.59 38.66 -2.06
N GLY A 886 -15.76 38.32 -2.59
CA GLY A 886 -16.54 39.25 -3.41
C GLY A 886 -17.02 40.49 -2.64
N ALA A 887 -17.34 40.37 -1.36
CA ALA A 887 -17.74 41.49 -0.51
C ALA A 887 -16.58 42.44 -0.21
N VAL A 888 -15.42 41.91 0.20
CA VAL A 888 -14.21 42.70 0.46
C VAL A 888 -13.69 43.35 -0.82
N LYS A 889 -13.72 42.64 -1.94
CA LYS A 889 -13.35 43.21 -3.25
C LYS A 889 -14.25 44.36 -3.68
N ARG A 890 -15.52 44.38 -3.28
CA ARG A 890 -16.44 45.50 -3.55
C ARG A 890 -16.19 46.70 -2.62
N SER A 891 -15.76 46.49 -1.38
CA SER A 891 -15.41 47.59 -0.47
C SER A 891 -14.04 48.18 -0.76
N LYS A 892 -13.11 47.39 -1.31
CA LYS A 892 -11.74 47.80 -1.69
C LYS A 892 -11.46 47.45 -3.17
N ALA A 893 -12.09 48.19 -4.10
CA ALA A 893 -12.08 47.88 -5.53
C ALA A 893 -10.67 47.88 -6.19
N ASP A 894 -9.74 48.65 -5.62
CA ASP A 894 -8.37 48.79 -6.12
C ASP A 894 -7.34 47.90 -5.36
N ALA A 895 -7.78 47.13 -4.35
CA ALA A 895 -6.88 46.28 -3.57
C ALA A 895 -6.46 45.01 -4.33
N SER A 896 -5.19 44.64 -4.19
CA SER A 896 -4.65 43.38 -4.70
C SER A 896 -5.33 42.16 -4.05
N SER A 897 -5.29 41.01 -4.72
CA SER A 897 -5.84 39.76 -4.17
C SER A 897 -5.21 39.41 -2.81
N ASP A 898 -3.93 39.72 -2.62
CA ASP A 898 -3.21 39.47 -1.39
C ASP A 898 -3.68 40.36 -0.24
N GLU A 899 -3.98 41.62 -0.51
CA GLU A 899 -4.58 42.53 0.48
C GLU A 899 -6.00 42.09 0.83
N ILE A 900 -6.79 41.66 -0.15
CA ILE A 900 -8.13 41.10 0.08
C ILE A 900 -8.04 39.84 0.96
N TYR A 901 -7.09 38.94 0.70
CA TYR A 901 -6.96 37.72 1.49
C TYR A 901 -6.46 38.01 2.91
N ARG A 902 -5.52 38.95 3.08
CA ARG A 902 -5.06 39.39 4.41
C ARG A 902 -6.18 40.02 5.21
N GLU A 903 -6.97 40.90 4.58
CA GLU A 903 -8.15 41.49 5.20
C GLU A 903 -9.14 40.42 5.69
N ILE A 904 -9.39 39.39 4.89
CA ILE A 904 -10.30 38.30 5.30
C ILE A 904 -9.72 37.47 6.45
N LEU A 905 -8.40 37.27 6.46
CA LEU A 905 -7.74 36.62 7.59
C LEU A 905 -7.85 37.47 8.86
N ASP A 906 -7.68 38.78 8.76
CA ASP A 906 -7.85 39.71 9.87
C ASP A 906 -9.32 39.73 10.36
N ILE A 907 -10.29 39.73 9.45
CA ILE A 907 -11.73 39.59 9.76
C ILE A 907 -12.01 38.28 10.53
N TYR A 908 -11.28 37.21 10.24
CA TYR A 908 -11.35 35.93 10.95
C TYR A 908 -10.42 35.83 12.17
N GLY A 909 -9.65 36.88 12.51
CA GLY A 909 -8.70 36.85 13.61
C GLY A 909 -7.52 35.87 13.39
N LEU A 910 -7.18 35.59 12.14
CA LEU A 910 -6.11 34.69 11.74
C LEU A 910 -4.90 35.48 11.23
N VAL A 911 -3.70 35.18 11.71
CA VAL A 911 -2.49 35.97 11.38
C VAL A 911 -1.70 35.40 10.19
N ARG A 912 -1.80 34.09 9.93
CA ARG A 912 -0.85 33.40 9.04
C ARG A 912 -1.45 33.00 7.69
N MET A 913 -0.96 33.64 6.63
CA MET A 913 -1.17 33.21 5.24
C MET A 913 -0.28 32.00 4.92
N THR A 914 -0.83 30.78 5.04
CA THR A 914 -0.13 29.56 4.61
C THR A 914 -0.41 29.26 3.13
N ALA A 915 0.45 28.48 2.47
CA ALA A 915 0.24 28.06 1.08
C ALA A 915 -1.13 27.36 0.86
N GLN A 916 -1.61 26.61 1.86
CA GLN A 916 -2.91 25.92 1.80
C GLN A 916 -4.10 26.88 1.94
N VAL A 917 -3.96 27.93 2.76
CA VAL A 917 -4.96 29.00 2.93
C VAL A 917 -5.07 29.83 1.65
N ARG A 918 -3.92 30.25 1.09
CA ARG A 918 -3.84 30.97 -0.20
C ARG A 918 -4.52 30.20 -1.33
N LYS A 919 -4.19 28.91 -1.48
CA LYS A 919 -4.81 28.05 -2.50
C LYS A 919 -6.34 28.00 -2.39
N ARG A 920 -6.87 27.94 -1.17
CA ARG A 920 -8.31 27.88 -0.93
C ARG A 920 -9.00 29.21 -1.28
N PHE A 921 -8.35 30.34 -1.05
CA PHE A 921 -8.83 31.64 -1.51
C PHE A 921 -8.86 31.74 -3.04
N GLU A 922 -7.83 31.25 -3.73
CA GLU A 922 -7.76 31.21 -5.19
C GLU A 922 -8.86 30.31 -5.77
N GLU A 923 -9.07 29.12 -5.20
CA GLU A 923 -10.15 28.20 -5.55
C GLU A 923 -11.53 28.86 -5.35
N ALA A 924 -11.72 29.67 -4.29
CA ALA A 924 -12.96 30.40 -4.03
C ALA A 924 -13.15 31.65 -4.91
N SER A 925 -12.06 32.20 -5.47
CA SER A 925 -12.07 33.40 -6.33
C SER A 925 -12.32 33.08 -7.80
N THR A 926 -12.30 31.80 -8.16
CA THR A 926 -12.54 31.32 -9.52
C THR A 926 -14.06 31.15 -9.72
N PRO A 927 -14.70 31.80 -10.71
CA PRO A 927 -16.12 31.61 -10.96
C PRO A 927 -16.42 30.15 -11.33
N PRO A 928 -17.59 29.60 -10.91
CA PRO A 928 -17.96 28.20 -11.13
C PRO A 928 -18.09 27.80 -12.60
#